data_AF-A0A1A9B4M0-F1
#
_entry.id   AF-A0A1A9B4M0-F1
#
_cell.length_a   1.000
_cell.length_b   1.000
_cell.length_c   1.000
_cell.angle_alpha   90.00
_cell.angle_beta   90.00
_cell.angle_gamma   90.00
#
_symmetry.space_group_name_H-M   'P 1'
#
loop_
_entity.id
_entity.type
_entity.pdbx_description
1 polymer ?
#
loop_
_entity_poly.entity_id
_entity_poly.type
_entity_poly.pdbx_seq_one_letter_code
_entity_poly.pdbx_strand_id
1 'polypeptide(L)'
;MKERVSILDGNTFLVSDGRGNIEPSYDFPTGLFSFDTRFISTWILSLDGQLLHALSIDDSLSYKTRFFMVPGEPTHYLDAKVSVIRSRSIGGSFDEELTLLNHSEQEKEFRLRLEIGSDFADLFEIKHQREKKGRTTPTVEENALRLTYRREAFHREARVTSTAPAEVDANGMTFRVRVPAHGEWTTRLHVATVIYGARGEDIRATLPLGGHRSASEIHAEQNALIERAPKLGCDCEPLAGAYRRSLNDLAALRYESITLGVRLVAAGLPWFMTLFGRDSMFTSLQVLPFLPELVQPTILMLAGLQGSRIDDFRDEEPGKILHELRYGETAGFEEQPHSPYYGAADTSALFVILLDEYERWTGDAKLVHQLEYETRAALTWLDTYGDLLGTGYVWYMSRNPETGLPNQCWKDSPDSISYADGRMPDFPRATCELQGYAYDAKLRGARLARTHWNDPAYADRLEREAAALKERFNRDFWIPEREYYALALDPQGRHVDALTSNIGHLLWSGIVDESRAPAIAAHLLGPRLFSGWGVRTLADDQGRYNPIGYHVGTVWPFDNSIIAWGLWKYGFREEAGRICESMLSASRYFDGRLPEAFAGYERGLTDYPVQYPTACSPQAWSAGTPLLLLRVMLGLEPQGEHLIIDPAVPPGMGRVELLDIPGRWGRVDALGRSRTAHDEHRGHRH
;
A
#
# COMPACT_ATOMS: atom_id res chain seq x y z
N MET A 1 -1.74 -22.16 4.45
CA MET A 1 -0.79 -21.29 3.73
C MET A 1 0.58 -21.49 4.39
N LYS A 2 1.68 -21.63 3.65
CA LYS A 2 3.01 -21.68 4.31
C LYS A 2 3.22 -20.33 4.99
N GLU A 3 3.51 -20.34 6.28
CA GLU A 3 3.83 -19.13 7.04
C GLU A 3 5.06 -18.47 6.42
N ARG A 4 4.97 -17.15 6.18
CA ARG A 4 6.02 -16.36 5.52
C ARG A 4 6.55 -15.35 6.52
N VAL A 5 7.85 -15.13 6.45
CA VAL A 5 8.54 -14.12 7.26
C VAL A 5 9.15 -13.11 6.31
N SER A 6 8.91 -11.83 6.58
CA SER A 6 9.48 -10.74 5.81
C SER A 6 10.19 -9.73 6.69
N ILE A 7 11.28 -9.19 6.16
CA ILE A 7 11.91 -7.98 6.67
C ILE A 7 12.05 -6.99 5.52
N LEU A 8 11.84 -5.71 5.78
CA LEU A 8 11.96 -4.65 4.80
C LEU A 8 12.57 -3.39 5.42
N ASP A 9 13.20 -2.64 4.54
CA ASP A 9 13.65 -1.28 4.78
C ASP A 9 13.47 -0.49 3.49
N GLY A 10 12.34 0.23 3.39
CA GLY A 10 11.92 0.87 2.15
C GLY A 10 11.74 -0.15 1.03
N ASN A 11 12.37 0.08 -0.11
CA ASN A 11 12.24 -0.76 -1.30
C ASN A 11 13.22 -1.95 -1.36
N THR A 12 13.99 -2.17 -0.29
CA THR A 12 14.85 -3.35 -0.12
C THR A 12 14.19 -4.27 0.88
N PHE A 13 13.85 -5.49 0.47
CA PHE A 13 13.05 -6.41 1.29
C PHE A 13 13.44 -7.87 1.07
N LEU A 14 13.25 -8.70 2.10
CA LEU A 14 13.47 -10.13 2.08
C LEU A 14 12.16 -10.83 2.39
N VAL A 15 11.80 -11.84 1.60
CA VAL A 15 10.66 -12.73 1.88
C VAL A 15 11.15 -14.17 1.88
N SER A 16 10.95 -14.88 2.99
CA SER A 16 11.29 -16.29 3.16
C SER A 16 10.12 -17.08 3.74
N ASP A 17 10.25 -18.42 3.73
CA ASP A 17 9.34 -19.27 4.49
C ASP A 17 9.59 -19.17 6.02
N GLY A 18 8.78 -19.86 6.82
CA GLY A 18 8.91 -19.92 8.28
C GLY A 18 10.21 -20.56 8.80
N ARG A 19 11.06 -21.14 7.93
CA ARG A 19 12.40 -21.66 8.29
C ARG A 19 13.51 -20.66 7.93
N GLY A 20 13.13 -19.51 7.36
CA GLY A 20 14.04 -18.55 6.78
C GLY A 20 14.58 -18.99 5.40
N ASN A 21 14.11 -20.09 4.82
CA ASN A 21 14.60 -20.53 3.52
C ASN A 21 13.94 -19.74 2.39
N ILE A 22 14.71 -19.54 1.33
CA ILE A 22 14.26 -18.92 0.09
C ILE A 22 14.42 -19.95 -1.01
N GLU A 23 13.31 -20.24 -1.67
CA GLU A 23 13.23 -21.04 -2.89
C GLU A 23 12.42 -20.25 -3.91
N PRO A 24 12.78 -20.25 -5.20
CA PRO A 24 12.00 -19.56 -6.22
C PRO A 24 10.57 -20.12 -6.27
N SER A 25 9.58 -19.24 -6.08
CA SER A 25 8.17 -19.58 -6.22
C SER A 25 7.49 -18.61 -7.19
N TYR A 26 6.54 -19.14 -7.96
CA TYR A 26 5.66 -18.35 -8.84
C TYR A 26 4.40 -17.87 -8.12
N ASP A 27 3.99 -18.56 -7.05
CA ASP A 27 2.79 -18.21 -6.27
C ASP A 27 3.03 -16.99 -5.38
N PHE A 28 4.29 -16.79 -4.95
CA PHE A 28 4.67 -15.66 -4.13
C PHE A 28 6.15 -15.32 -4.33
N PRO A 29 6.51 -14.03 -4.35
CA PRO A 29 7.85 -13.59 -4.69
C PRO A 29 8.74 -13.71 -3.44
N THR A 30 9.15 -14.92 -3.12
CA THR A 30 10.25 -15.20 -2.17
C THR A 30 11.56 -14.74 -2.78
N GLY A 31 12.43 -14.17 -1.95
CA GLY A 31 13.71 -13.61 -2.40
C GLY A 31 14.20 -12.41 -1.59
N LEU A 32 15.44 -12.00 -1.86
CA LEU A 32 15.94 -10.67 -1.53
C LEU A 32 15.71 -9.76 -2.74
N PHE A 33 14.96 -8.70 -2.54
CA PHE A 33 14.58 -7.74 -3.57
C PHE A 33 15.13 -6.36 -3.24
N SER A 34 15.47 -5.62 -4.29
CA SER A 34 15.87 -4.22 -4.22
C SER A 34 15.58 -3.56 -5.57
N PHE A 35 14.82 -2.46 -5.56
CA PHE A 35 14.41 -1.70 -6.75
C PHE A 35 13.88 -2.61 -7.88
N ASP A 36 12.79 -3.34 -7.59
CA ASP A 36 12.08 -4.28 -8.48
C ASP A 36 12.89 -5.49 -8.99
N THR A 37 14.13 -5.69 -8.51
CA THR A 37 15.00 -6.82 -8.91
C THR A 37 15.16 -7.83 -7.78
N ARG A 38 15.00 -9.14 -8.05
CA ARG A 38 15.33 -10.22 -7.11
C ARG A 38 16.82 -10.57 -7.14
N PHE A 39 17.58 -10.04 -6.20
CA PHE A 39 19.03 -10.30 -6.08
C PHE A 39 19.38 -11.68 -5.54
N ILE A 40 18.53 -12.29 -4.70
CA ILE A 40 18.70 -13.66 -4.20
C ILE A 40 17.39 -14.40 -4.41
N SER A 41 17.44 -15.50 -5.16
CA SER A 41 16.30 -16.37 -5.45
C SER A 41 16.37 -17.70 -4.69
N THR A 42 17.55 -18.09 -4.22
CA THR A 42 17.76 -19.29 -3.40
C THR A 42 18.65 -18.96 -2.20
N TRP A 43 18.20 -19.36 -1.01
CA TRP A 43 18.92 -19.20 0.26
C TRP A 43 18.51 -20.30 1.23
N ILE A 44 19.10 -21.48 1.08
CA ILE A 44 18.69 -22.71 1.79
C ILE A 44 19.79 -23.15 2.75
N LEU A 45 19.48 -23.21 4.05
CA LEU A 45 20.42 -23.64 5.07
C LEU A 45 20.17 -25.10 5.46
N SER A 46 21.24 -25.90 5.46
CA SER A 46 21.24 -27.29 5.91
C SER A 46 22.43 -27.58 6.84
N LEU A 47 22.23 -28.51 7.76
CA LEU A 47 23.23 -29.02 8.69
C LEU A 47 23.36 -30.53 8.49
N ASP A 48 24.57 -30.99 8.16
CA ASP A 48 24.88 -32.39 7.85
C ASP A 48 23.95 -33.00 6.77
N GLY A 49 23.55 -32.16 5.81
CA GLY A 49 22.64 -32.53 4.72
C GLY A 49 21.15 -32.55 5.10
N GLN A 50 20.79 -32.18 6.33
CA GLN A 50 19.41 -32.09 6.79
C GLN A 50 18.92 -30.63 6.82
N LEU A 51 17.66 -30.43 6.42
CA LEU A 51 16.99 -29.13 6.60
C LEU A 51 16.69 -28.87 8.07
N LEU A 52 16.63 -27.59 8.42
CA LEU A 52 16.34 -27.10 9.75
C LEU A 52 14.85 -26.81 9.91
N HIS A 53 14.34 -27.04 11.12
CA HIS A 53 12.97 -26.73 11.52
C HIS A 53 12.98 -25.60 12.56
N ALA A 54 12.18 -24.56 12.32
CA ALA A 54 12.02 -23.47 13.27
C ALA A 54 11.18 -23.91 14.47
N LEU A 55 11.70 -23.69 15.67
CA LEU A 55 11.00 -23.83 16.94
C LEU A 55 10.26 -22.55 17.32
N SER A 56 10.87 -21.40 17.01
CA SER A 56 10.28 -20.08 17.22
C SER A 56 10.90 -19.05 16.27
N ILE A 57 10.12 -18.01 15.99
CA ILE A 57 10.49 -16.89 15.16
C ILE A 57 10.23 -15.61 15.96
N ASP A 58 11.22 -14.73 16.01
CA ASP A 58 11.06 -13.36 16.49
C ASP A 58 11.06 -12.44 15.28
N ASP A 59 9.90 -11.88 14.95
CA ASP A 59 9.64 -10.99 13.82
C ASP A 59 9.03 -9.65 14.28
N SER A 60 9.31 -9.25 15.52
CA SER A 60 8.71 -8.05 16.13
C SER A 60 9.11 -6.74 15.44
N LEU A 61 10.22 -6.74 14.70
CA LEU A 61 10.77 -5.57 14.02
C LEU A 61 10.71 -5.74 12.50
N SER A 62 10.32 -4.68 11.79
CA SER A 62 10.18 -4.76 10.33
C SER A 62 11.49 -5.03 9.60
N TYR A 63 12.64 -4.69 10.19
CA TYR A 63 13.96 -4.75 9.55
C TYR A 63 14.87 -5.84 10.15
N LYS A 64 14.38 -6.62 11.12
CA LYS A 64 15.17 -7.64 11.82
C LYS A 64 14.30 -8.82 12.24
N THR A 65 14.81 -10.03 12.03
CA THR A 65 14.16 -11.26 12.50
C THR A 65 15.16 -12.28 13.02
N ARG A 66 14.73 -13.16 13.93
CA ARG A 66 15.52 -14.28 14.43
C ARG A 66 14.77 -15.59 14.35
N PHE A 67 15.45 -16.63 13.90
CA PHE A 67 14.94 -18.00 13.88
C PHE A 67 15.74 -18.85 14.85
N PHE A 68 15.05 -19.62 15.70
CA PHE A 68 15.66 -20.62 16.57
C PHE A 68 15.29 -21.99 16.04
N MET A 69 16.26 -22.79 15.64
CA MET A 69 16.01 -23.99 14.84
C MET A 69 16.81 -25.20 15.30
N VAL A 70 16.35 -26.38 14.89
CA VAL A 70 17.00 -27.68 15.12
C VAL A 70 17.04 -28.50 13.83
N PRO A 71 18.01 -29.42 13.67
CA PRO A 71 18.05 -30.33 12.52
C PRO A 71 16.97 -31.41 12.62
N GLY A 72 16.29 -31.67 11.49
CA GLY A 72 15.21 -32.67 11.40
C GLY A 72 13.93 -32.28 12.14
N GLU A 73 12.87 -33.09 11.98
CA GLU A 73 11.60 -32.84 12.68
C GLU A 73 11.76 -33.14 14.19
N PRO A 74 11.38 -32.19 15.08
CA PRO A 74 11.46 -32.43 16.52
C PRO A 74 10.51 -33.55 16.92
N THR A 75 11.03 -34.61 17.55
CA THR A 75 10.24 -35.71 18.09
C THR A 75 10.17 -35.61 19.61
N HIS A 76 9.05 -36.02 20.22
CA HIS A 76 8.84 -35.95 21.68
C HIS A 76 9.84 -36.79 22.50
N TYR A 77 10.64 -37.64 21.86
CA TYR A 77 11.52 -38.61 22.50
C TYR A 77 13.01 -38.35 22.28
N LEU A 78 13.39 -37.27 21.58
CA LEU A 78 14.78 -36.97 21.28
C LEU A 78 15.11 -35.49 21.59
N ASP A 79 15.92 -35.27 22.61
CA ASP A 79 16.51 -33.95 22.86
C ASP A 79 17.46 -33.60 21.72
N ALA A 80 17.15 -32.52 20.99
CA ALA A 80 18.03 -32.01 19.96
C ALA A 80 19.35 -31.55 20.59
N LYS A 81 20.44 -32.31 20.36
CA LYS A 81 21.77 -32.02 20.91
C LYS A 81 22.47 -30.86 20.20
N VAL A 82 21.82 -30.23 19.24
CA VAL A 82 22.35 -29.16 18.39
C VAL A 82 21.23 -28.21 18.04
N SER A 83 21.51 -26.91 18.06
CA SER A 83 20.58 -25.89 17.55
C SER A 83 21.31 -24.87 16.68
N VAL A 84 20.56 -24.24 15.78
CA VAL A 84 21.04 -23.17 14.92
C VAL A 84 20.18 -21.94 15.12
N ILE A 85 20.82 -20.79 15.30
CA ILE A 85 20.16 -19.48 15.34
C ILE A 85 20.53 -18.72 14.07
N ARG A 86 19.50 -18.20 13.37
CA ARG A 86 19.68 -17.22 12.29
C ARG A 86 19.24 -15.87 12.82
N SER A 87 20.11 -14.87 12.80
CA SER A 87 19.72 -13.48 13.10
C SER A 87 19.91 -12.64 11.84
N ARG A 88 18.81 -12.16 11.27
CA ARG A 88 18.78 -11.43 10.01
C ARG A 88 18.48 -9.96 10.22
N SER A 89 19.11 -9.10 9.43
CA SER A 89 18.74 -7.68 9.33
C SER A 89 18.83 -7.19 7.90
N ILE A 90 18.04 -6.17 7.59
CA ILE A 90 18.05 -5.48 6.31
C ILE A 90 18.22 -3.99 6.51
N GLY A 91 18.98 -3.36 5.63
CA GLY A 91 19.29 -1.93 5.68
C GLY A 91 20.08 -1.52 4.45
N GLY A 92 19.51 -1.75 3.27
CA GLY A 92 20.18 -1.58 1.97
C GLY A 92 21.14 -2.72 1.57
N SER A 93 21.64 -3.48 2.56
CA SER A 93 22.19 -4.84 2.41
C SER A 93 21.34 -5.84 3.17
N PHE A 94 21.62 -7.13 2.97
CA PHE A 94 21.10 -8.20 3.81
C PHE A 94 22.23 -8.82 4.61
N ASP A 95 22.09 -8.83 5.93
CA ASP A 95 23.05 -9.39 6.87
C ASP A 95 22.41 -10.56 7.62
N GLU A 96 23.13 -11.68 7.73
CA GLU A 96 22.70 -12.84 8.50
C GLU A 96 23.83 -13.36 9.38
N GLU A 97 23.62 -13.38 10.68
CA GLU A 97 24.48 -14.07 11.65
C GLU A 97 23.96 -15.49 11.85
N LEU A 98 24.83 -16.47 11.65
CA LEU A 98 24.56 -17.88 11.88
C LEU A 98 25.33 -18.34 13.12
N THR A 99 24.60 -18.83 14.12
CA THR A 99 25.18 -19.40 15.34
C THR A 99 24.79 -20.86 15.46
N LEU A 100 25.78 -21.74 15.55
CA LEU A 100 25.62 -23.18 15.77
C LEU A 100 26.01 -23.50 17.21
N LEU A 101 25.09 -24.08 17.98
CA LEU A 101 25.32 -24.47 19.38
C LEU A 101 25.37 -25.99 19.50
N ASN A 102 26.40 -26.50 20.17
CA ASN A 102 26.52 -27.91 20.52
C ASN A 102 26.08 -28.12 21.97
N HIS A 103 24.93 -28.76 22.19
CA HIS A 103 24.41 -29.01 23.54
C HIS A 103 24.90 -30.33 24.15
N SER A 104 25.78 -31.06 23.46
CA SER A 104 26.31 -32.33 23.94
C SER A 104 27.59 -32.17 24.77
N GLU A 105 27.89 -33.21 25.56
CA GLU A 105 29.07 -33.30 26.42
C GLU A 105 30.38 -33.61 25.66
N GLN A 106 30.33 -33.70 24.32
CA GLN A 106 31.49 -34.05 23.48
C GLN A 106 31.67 -33.02 22.37
N GLU A 107 32.92 -32.82 21.95
CA GLU A 107 33.22 -32.09 20.72
C GLU A 107 32.58 -32.80 19.53
N LYS A 108 32.03 -32.01 18.60
CA LYS A 108 31.41 -32.53 17.38
C LYS A 108 31.88 -31.76 16.16
N GLU A 109 32.02 -32.47 15.06
CA GLU A 109 32.20 -31.89 13.73
C GLU A 109 30.84 -31.72 13.08
N PHE A 110 30.65 -30.57 12.41
CA PHE A 110 29.44 -30.25 11.67
C PHE A 110 29.78 -29.74 10.28
N ARG A 111 28.93 -30.08 9.32
CA ARG A 111 28.93 -29.53 7.97
C ARG A 111 27.70 -28.65 7.77
N LEU A 112 27.90 -27.33 7.84
CA LEU A 112 26.86 -26.36 7.51
C LEU A 112 26.96 -25.99 6.02
N ARG A 113 25.87 -26.15 5.27
CA ARG A 113 25.79 -25.76 3.86
C ARG A 113 24.72 -24.71 3.68
N LEU A 114 25.11 -23.58 3.10
CA LEU A 114 24.20 -22.58 2.58
C LEU A 114 24.20 -22.63 1.06
N GLU A 115 23.07 -22.98 0.47
CA GLU A 115 22.86 -22.89 -0.98
C GLU A 115 22.42 -21.48 -1.34
N ILE A 116 23.08 -20.90 -2.34
CA ILE A 116 22.89 -19.51 -2.76
C ILE A 116 22.63 -19.51 -4.26
N GLY A 117 21.55 -18.84 -4.67
CA GLY A 117 21.18 -18.69 -6.08
C GLY A 117 20.59 -17.32 -6.35
N SER A 118 20.72 -16.87 -7.61
CA SER A 118 20.13 -15.63 -8.08
C SER A 118 19.68 -15.79 -9.54
N ASP A 119 18.50 -15.26 -9.84
CA ASP A 119 17.97 -15.13 -11.19
C ASP A 119 17.87 -13.69 -11.67
N PHE A 120 18.06 -12.71 -10.77
CA PHE A 120 17.87 -11.29 -11.05
C PHE A 120 16.52 -10.97 -11.70
N ALA A 121 15.49 -11.77 -11.38
CA ALA A 121 14.16 -11.62 -11.96
C ALA A 121 13.56 -10.27 -11.58
N ASP A 122 12.95 -9.62 -12.57
CA ASP A 122 12.06 -8.48 -12.37
C ASP A 122 10.72 -8.96 -11.76
N LEU A 123 10.08 -8.15 -10.92
CA LEU A 123 8.77 -8.49 -10.32
C LEU A 123 7.70 -8.90 -11.35
N PHE A 124 7.69 -8.29 -12.55
CA PHE A 124 6.77 -8.67 -13.63
C PHE A 124 7.12 -10.02 -14.26
N GLU A 125 8.41 -10.39 -14.31
CA GLU A 125 8.86 -11.70 -14.82
C GLU A 125 8.46 -12.83 -13.87
N ILE A 126 8.41 -12.56 -12.55
CA ILE A 126 7.91 -13.52 -11.55
C ILE A 126 6.42 -13.76 -11.76
N LYS A 127 5.63 -12.71 -12.05
CA LYS A 127 4.18 -12.82 -12.30
C LYS A 127 3.84 -13.54 -13.61
N HIS A 128 4.63 -13.35 -14.66
CA HIS A 128 4.24 -13.73 -16.03
C HIS A 128 5.18 -14.73 -16.73
N GLN A 129 6.02 -15.45 -15.97
CA GLN A 129 6.97 -16.45 -16.45
C GLN A 129 7.64 -16.09 -17.79
N ARG A 130 8.75 -15.35 -17.72
CA ARG A 130 9.56 -15.00 -18.90
C ARG A 130 10.97 -15.58 -18.77
N GLU A 131 11.54 -16.01 -19.90
CA GLU A 131 12.96 -16.36 -19.96
C GLU A 131 13.81 -15.09 -19.82
N LYS A 132 14.81 -15.13 -18.93
CA LYS A 132 15.76 -14.03 -18.77
C LYS A 132 16.57 -13.86 -20.05
N LYS A 133 16.61 -12.63 -20.58
CA LYS A 133 17.32 -12.29 -21.82
C LYS A 133 18.82 -12.04 -21.60
N GLY A 134 19.20 -11.62 -20.40
CA GLY A 134 20.60 -11.40 -20.04
C GLY A 134 21.33 -12.66 -19.58
N ARG A 135 22.59 -12.49 -19.18
CA ARG A 135 23.45 -13.58 -18.70
C ARG A 135 23.77 -13.41 -17.22
N THR A 136 23.53 -14.46 -16.45
CA THR A 136 24.01 -14.58 -15.06
C THR A 136 25.34 -15.31 -15.01
N THR A 137 26.31 -14.79 -14.26
CA THR A 137 27.64 -15.40 -14.08
C THR A 137 28.01 -15.45 -12.60
N PRO A 138 28.22 -16.66 -12.02
CA PRO A 138 28.81 -16.81 -10.70
C PRO A 138 30.34 -16.77 -10.78
N THR A 139 30.95 -16.02 -9.87
CA THR A 139 32.41 -15.93 -9.68
C THR A 139 32.74 -16.29 -8.24
N VAL A 140 33.56 -17.32 -8.08
CA VAL A 140 34.05 -17.78 -6.78
C VAL A 140 35.27 -16.96 -6.36
N GLU A 141 35.23 -16.42 -5.16
CA GLU A 141 36.31 -15.67 -4.53
C GLU A 141 36.64 -16.29 -3.16
N GLU A 142 37.75 -15.86 -2.56
CA GLU A 142 38.08 -16.26 -1.19
C GLU A 142 37.00 -15.76 -0.21
N ASN A 143 36.31 -16.69 0.44
CA ASN A 143 35.20 -16.43 1.39
C ASN A 143 34.06 -15.57 0.81
N ALA A 144 33.91 -15.53 -0.51
CA ALA A 144 32.90 -14.73 -1.17
C ALA A 144 32.37 -15.38 -2.46
N LEU A 145 31.08 -15.24 -2.69
CA LEU A 145 30.41 -15.62 -3.94
C LEU A 145 29.83 -14.36 -4.58
N ARG A 146 30.29 -14.05 -5.79
CA ARG A 146 29.79 -12.92 -6.58
C ARG A 146 28.89 -13.43 -7.69
N LEU A 147 27.66 -12.94 -7.73
CA LEU A 147 26.66 -13.25 -8.75
C LEU A 147 26.42 -11.97 -9.56
N THR A 148 26.63 -12.03 -10.86
CA THR A 148 26.46 -10.87 -11.75
C THR A 148 25.42 -11.18 -12.81
N TYR A 149 24.57 -10.21 -13.12
CA TYR A 149 23.63 -10.27 -14.25
C TYR A 149 23.84 -9.09 -15.18
N ARG A 150 23.99 -9.39 -16.48
CA ARG A 150 24.14 -8.36 -17.50
C ARG A 150 23.26 -8.61 -18.70
N ARG A 151 22.51 -7.58 -19.08
CA ARG A 151 21.87 -7.42 -20.38
C ARG A 151 22.25 -6.05 -20.93
N GLU A 152 23.15 -6.00 -21.91
CA GLU A 152 23.66 -4.75 -22.48
C GLU A 152 24.22 -3.80 -21.38
N ALA A 153 23.56 -2.64 -21.17
CA ALA A 153 23.90 -1.65 -20.15
C ALA A 153 23.19 -1.91 -18.81
N PHE A 154 22.19 -2.79 -18.75
CA PHE A 154 21.56 -3.19 -17.50
C PHE A 154 22.45 -4.19 -16.77
N HIS A 155 22.95 -3.78 -15.60
CA HIS A 155 23.91 -4.55 -14.83
C HIS A 155 23.54 -4.56 -13.34
N ARG A 156 23.51 -5.75 -12.76
CA ARG A 156 23.20 -6.01 -11.35
C ARG A 156 24.22 -6.99 -10.77
N GLU A 157 24.57 -6.79 -9.51
CA GLU A 157 25.46 -7.70 -8.79
C GLU A 157 24.93 -7.99 -7.39
N ALA A 158 25.03 -9.24 -6.96
CA ALA A 158 24.92 -9.65 -5.57
C ALA A 158 26.26 -10.23 -5.13
N ARG A 159 26.86 -9.68 -4.09
CA ARG A 159 28.10 -10.20 -3.51
C ARG A 159 27.85 -10.69 -2.10
N VAL A 160 27.97 -12.00 -1.90
CA VAL A 160 27.84 -12.65 -0.60
C VAL A 160 29.22 -12.87 -0.01
N THR A 161 29.49 -12.38 1.19
CA THR A 161 30.75 -12.57 1.90
C THR A 161 30.51 -13.23 3.27
N SER A 162 31.52 -13.94 3.77
CA SER A 162 31.51 -14.57 5.10
C SER A 162 32.67 -14.08 5.95
N THR A 163 32.45 -13.90 7.26
CA THR A 163 33.54 -13.61 8.22
C THR A 163 34.33 -14.85 8.63
N ALA A 164 33.76 -16.05 8.49
CA ALA A 164 34.47 -17.31 8.73
C ALA A 164 34.95 -17.92 7.41
N PRO A 165 36.08 -18.66 7.42
CA PRO A 165 36.54 -19.40 6.24
C PRO A 165 35.49 -20.36 5.72
N ALA A 166 35.22 -20.33 4.41
CA ALA A 166 34.23 -21.17 3.75
C ALA A 166 34.81 -21.83 2.49
N GLU A 167 34.40 -23.07 2.24
CA GLU A 167 34.56 -23.71 0.93
C GLU A 167 33.44 -23.15 0.02
N VAL A 168 33.82 -22.23 -0.88
CA VAL A 168 32.89 -21.55 -1.79
C VAL A 168 32.88 -22.25 -3.15
N ASP A 169 31.69 -22.48 -3.69
CA ASP A 169 31.47 -22.95 -5.06
C ASP A 169 30.40 -22.09 -5.76
N ALA A 170 30.11 -22.41 -7.02
CA ALA A 170 29.14 -21.65 -7.81
C ALA A 170 27.70 -21.65 -7.25
N ASN A 171 27.39 -22.57 -6.33
CA ASN A 171 26.06 -22.78 -5.76
C ASN A 171 25.98 -22.43 -4.27
N GLY A 172 27.03 -21.84 -3.67
CA GLY A 172 26.99 -21.37 -2.28
C GLY A 172 28.26 -21.62 -1.47
N MET A 173 28.07 -21.76 -0.15
CA MET A 173 29.16 -21.79 0.84
C MET A 173 29.02 -22.99 1.78
N THR A 174 30.12 -23.69 2.04
CA THR A 174 30.19 -24.80 3.01
C THR A 174 31.15 -24.46 4.15
N PHE A 175 30.69 -24.65 5.38
CA PHE A 175 31.49 -24.51 6.59
C PHE A 175 31.68 -25.88 7.23
N ARG A 176 32.95 -26.24 7.47
CA ARG A 176 33.32 -27.44 8.24
C ARG A 176 33.86 -26.97 9.58
N VAL A 177 33.10 -27.21 10.64
CA VAL A 177 33.36 -26.59 11.95
C VAL A 177 33.43 -27.66 13.03
N ARG A 178 34.38 -27.51 13.94
CA ARG A 178 34.46 -28.28 15.17
C ARG A 178 33.95 -27.42 16.31
N VAL A 179 32.92 -27.88 17.01
CA VAL A 179 32.32 -27.15 18.11
C VAL A 179 32.54 -27.94 19.41
N PRO A 180 33.23 -27.37 20.41
CA PRO A 180 33.46 -28.03 21.69
C PRO A 180 32.16 -28.46 22.37
N ALA A 181 32.28 -29.34 23.38
CA ALA A 181 31.17 -29.67 24.27
C ALA A 181 30.58 -28.39 24.89
N HIS A 182 29.26 -28.21 24.80
CA HIS A 182 28.58 -26.98 25.25
C HIS A 182 29.10 -25.67 24.61
N GLY A 183 29.82 -25.78 23.49
CA GLY A 183 30.40 -24.65 22.77
C GLY A 183 29.47 -24.11 21.69
N GLU A 184 29.89 -22.98 21.11
CA GLU A 184 29.22 -22.36 19.97
C GLU A 184 30.23 -22.00 18.88
N TRP A 185 29.74 -21.92 17.64
CA TRP A 185 30.43 -21.34 16.50
C TRP A 185 29.53 -20.32 15.83
N THR A 186 30.10 -19.18 15.44
CA THR A 186 29.35 -18.09 14.81
C THR A 186 30.06 -17.58 13.56
N THR A 187 29.29 -17.28 12.52
CA THR A 187 29.74 -16.53 11.34
C THR A 187 28.72 -15.47 10.94
N ARG A 188 29.17 -14.44 10.22
CA ARG A 188 28.31 -13.42 9.64
C ARG A 188 28.43 -13.47 8.12
N LEU A 189 27.26 -13.52 7.49
CA LEU A 189 27.07 -13.42 6.06
C LEU A 189 26.58 -12.02 5.73
N HIS A 190 27.20 -11.39 4.74
CA HIS A 190 26.79 -10.09 4.23
C HIS A 190 26.50 -10.19 2.74
N VAL A 191 25.32 -9.74 2.32
CA VAL A 191 24.88 -9.69 0.93
C VAL A 191 24.78 -8.23 0.51
N ALA A 192 25.80 -7.78 -0.22
CA ALA A 192 25.76 -6.49 -0.90
C ALA A 192 24.99 -6.66 -2.21
N THR A 193 23.94 -5.87 -2.39
CA THR A 193 23.27 -5.70 -3.69
C THR A 193 23.92 -4.49 -4.37
N VAL A 194 24.09 -4.51 -5.69
CA VAL A 194 24.66 -3.39 -6.46
C VAL A 194 23.83 -3.12 -7.71
N ILE A 195 23.47 -1.85 -7.91
CA ILE A 195 22.72 -1.37 -9.08
C ILE A 195 23.63 -0.45 -9.88
N TYR A 196 24.25 -0.98 -10.93
CA TYR A 196 25.19 -0.21 -11.73
C TYR A 196 24.47 0.82 -12.63
N GLY A 197 24.92 2.07 -12.54
CA GLY A 197 24.56 3.14 -13.45
C GLY A 197 25.50 3.24 -14.66
N ALA A 198 25.26 4.24 -15.51
CA ALA A 198 26.06 4.47 -16.72
C ALA A 198 27.56 4.71 -16.45
N ARG A 199 27.93 5.14 -15.23
CA ARG A 199 29.33 5.36 -14.81
C ARG A 199 30.02 4.12 -14.24
N GLY A 200 29.33 2.98 -14.16
CA GLY A 200 29.87 1.76 -13.55
C GLY A 200 29.94 1.79 -12.01
N GLU A 201 29.26 2.75 -11.39
CA GLU A 201 29.11 2.89 -9.94
C GLU A 201 27.68 2.52 -9.51
N ASP A 202 27.50 2.21 -8.23
CA ASP A 202 26.15 2.00 -7.67
C ASP A 202 25.38 3.32 -7.67
N ILE A 203 24.24 3.37 -8.38
CA ILE A 203 23.41 4.58 -8.46
C ILE A 203 22.87 5.02 -7.10
N ARG A 204 22.84 4.12 -6.11
CA ARG A 204 22.33 4.41 -4.77
C ARG A 204 23.40 5.04 -3.87
N ALA A 205 24.67 4.93 -4.22
CA ALA A 205 25.76 5.49 -3.42
C ALA A 205 25.71 7.02 -3.33
N THR A 206 25.05 7.67 -4.30
CA THR A 206 24.84 9.12 -4.32
C THR A 206 23.55 9.58 -3.62
N LEU A 207 22.71 8.64 -3.18
CA LEU A 207 21.49 8.98 -2.45
C LEU A 207 21.84 9.40 -1.01
N PRO A 208 21.11 10.34 -0.39
CA PRO A 208 21.29 10.74 1.00
C PRO A 208 21.39 9.59 2.01
N LEU A 209 20.68 8.47 1.79
CA LEU A 209 20.77 7.27 2.65
C LEU A 209 21.89 6.30 2.27
N GLY A 210 22.74 6.62 1.30
CA GLY A 210 24.02 5.95 1.01
C GLY A 210 23.95 4.48 0.62
N GLY A 211 22.76 3.94 0.38
CA GLY A 211 22.53 2.53 0.03
C GLY A 211 22.77 1.52 1.16
N HIS A 212 23.28 1.93 2.34
CA HIS A 212 23.44 1.06 3.51
C HIS A 212 23.12 1.81 4.82
N ARG A 213 22.32 1.19 5.69
CA ARG A 213 21.91 1.69 7.01
C ARG A 213 22.04 0.59 8.05
N SER A 214 22.52 0.93 9.23
CA SER A 214 22.54 0.04 10.38
C SER A 214 21.14 -0.13 10.98
N ALA A 215 20.92 -1.26 11.66
CA ALA A 215 19.67 -1.53 12.39
C ALA A 215 19.35 -0.45 13.44
N SER A 216 20.37 0.17 14.04
CA SER A 216 20.19 1.29 14.99
C SER A 216 19.72 2.57 14.32
N GLU A 217 20.22 2.88 13.11
CA GLU A 217 19.79 4.06 12.36
C GLU A 217 18.34 3.91 11.89
N ILE A 218 17.97 2.73 11.39
CA ILE A 218 16.58 2.42 11.01
C ILE A 218 15.66 2.55 12.21
N HIS A 219 16.05 1.97 13.36
CA HIS A 219 15.27 2.07 14.59
C HIS A 219 15.05 3.52 15.04
N ALA A 220 16.12 4.32 15.06
CA ALA A 220 16.06 5.71 15.46
C ALA A 220 15.18 6.55 14.50
N GLU A 221 15.29 6.31 13.19
CA GLU A 221 14.47 6.99 12.18
C GLU A 221 12.98 6.64 12.32
N GLN A 222 12.65 5.36 12.49
CA GLN A 222 11.27 4.92 12.67
C GLN A 222 10.66 5.51 13.96
N ASN A 223 11.38 5.43 15.08
CA ASN A 223 10.92 6.02 16.34
C ASN A 223 10.73 7.53 16.24
N ALA A 224 11.65 8.24 15.59
CA ALA A 224 11.54 9.69 15.41
C ALA A 224 10.28 10.09 14.61
N LEU A 225 9.82 9.26 13.67
CA LEU A 225 8.55 9.48 12.96
C LEU A 225 7.36 9.20 13.88
N ILE A 226 7.37 8.05 14.55
CA ILE A 226 6.28 7.62 15.46
C ILE A 226 6.10 8.63 16.62
N GLU A 227 7.19 9.20 17.12
CA GLU A 227 7.18 10.19 18.19
C GLU A 227 6.50 11.50 17.78
N ARG A 228 6.48 11.85 16.49
CA ARG A 228 5.80 13.05 15.97
C ARG A 228 4.30 12.85 15.81
N ALA A 229 3.85 11.62 15.63
CA ALA A 229 2.43 11.31 15.52
C ALA A 229 1.69 11.67 16.83
N PRO A 230 0.42 12.08 16.73
CA PRO A 230 -0.47 12.29 17.87
C PRO A 230 -0.44 11.13 18.88
N LYS A 231 -0.67 11.43 20.17
CA LYS A 231 -0.71 10.39 21.21
C LYS A 231 -2.13 9.89 21.38
N LEU A 232 -2.34 8.60 21.15
CA LEU A 232 -3.63 7.95 21.32
C LEU A 232 -3.74 7.33 22.72
N GLY A 233 -4.67 7.83 23.53
CA GLY A 233 -5.21 7.15 24.70
C GLY A 233 -6.59 6.62 24.38
N CYS A 234 -6.83 5.31 24.45
CA CYS A 234 -8.18 4.78 24.24
C CYS A 234 -8.44 3.50 25.03
N ASP A 235 -9.71 3.25 25.35
CA ASP A 235 -10.14 2.03 26.04
C ASP A 235 -10.33 0.84 25.06
N CYS A 236 -10.34 1.14 23.75
CA CYS A 236 -10.50 0.16 22.68
C CYS A 236 -9.15 -0.44 22.28
N GLU A 237 -8.77 -1.57 22.88
CA GLU A 237 -7.52 -2.28 22.58
C GLU A 237 -7.23 -2.51 21.07
N PRO A 238 -8.20 -2.93 20.23
CA PRO A 238 -7.95 -3.10 18.80
C PRO A 238 -7.58 -1.81 18.09
N LEU A 239 -8.15 -0.69 18.51
CA LEU A 239 -7.83 0.63 17.99
C LEU A 239 -6.42 1.04 18.41
N ALA A 240 -6.05 0.85 19.68
CA ALA A 240 -4.69 1.12 20.17
C ALA A 240 -3.64 0.27 19.44
N GLY A 241 -3.91 -1.03 19.26
CA GLY A 241 -3.05 -1.95 18.54
C GLY A 241 -2.90 -1.59 17.06
N ALA A 242 -4.01 -1.35 16.37
CA ALA A 242 -4.02 -0.95 14.97
C ALA A 242 -3.32 0.40 14.75
N TYR A 243 -3.55 1.39 15.62
CA TYR A 243 -2.86 2.69 15.54
C TYR A 243 -1.33 2.54 15.60
N ARG A 244 -0.82 1.80 16.60
CA ARG A 244 0.61 1.55 16.75
C ARG A 244 1.17 0.80 15.53
N ARG A 245 0.45 -0.21 15.05
CA ARG A 245 0.87 -1.02 13.91
C ARG A 245 0.89 -0.22 12.61
N SER A 246 -0.12 0.61 12.38
CA SER A 246 -0.18 1.56 11.26
C SER A 246 1.05 2.47 11.19
N LEU A 247 1.42 3.10 12.32
CA LEU A 247 2.60 3.99 12.35
C LEU A 247 3.90 3.23 12.07
N ASN A 248 4.06 2.03 12.63
CA ASN A 248 5.22 1.17 12.37
C ASN A 248 5.31 0.77 10.88
N ASP A 249 4.18 0.38 10.29
CA ASP A 249 4.14 -0.07 8.90
C ASP A 249 4.40 1.09 7.92
N LEU A 250 3.83 2.27 8.17
CA LEU A 250 4.13 3.48 7.39
C LEU A 250 5.61 3.88 7.52
N ALA A 251 6.20 3.74 8.71
CA ALA A 251 7.62 4.01 8.93
C ALA A 251 8.51 3.01 8.17
N ALA A 252 8.13 1.74 8.15
CA ALA A 252 8.87 0.67 7.46
C ALA A 252 8.81 0.80 5.92
N LEU A 253 7.67 1.21 5.38
CA LEU A 253 7.44 1.38 3.93
C LEU A 253 8.15 2.61 3.33
N ARG A 254 8.80 3.44 4.15
CA ARG A 254 9.51 4.62 3.65
C ARG A 254 10.79 4.26 2.92
N TYR A 255 10.95 4.80 1.72
CA TYR A 255 12.13 4.63 0.89
C TYR A 255 12.56 5.94 0.23
N GLU A 256 13.77 5.96 -0.32
CA GLU A 256 14.31 7.09 -1.08
C GLU A 256 14.24 6.80 -2.58
N SER A 257 13.55 7.66 -3.32
CA SER A 257 13.42 7.55 -4.77
C SER A 257 14.75 7.84 -5.46
N ILE A 258 15.20 6.94 -6.35
CA ILE A 258 16.39 7.21 -7.19
C ILE A 258 16.14 8.29 -8.26
N THR A 259 14.87 8.64 -8.52
CA THR A 259 14.52 9.60 -9.57
C THR A 259 14.74 11.04 -9.13
N LEU A 260 14.27 11.40 -7.93
CA LEU A 260 14.34 12.77 -7.40
C LEU A 260 15.05 12.88 -6.03
N GLY A 261 15.51 11.77 -5.44
CA GLY A 261 16.17 11.79 -4.13
C GLY A 261 15.25 12.22 -2.98
N VAL A 262 13.94 12.03 -3.13
CA VAL A 262 12.93 12.36 -2.12
C VAL A 262 12.46 11.11 -1.39
N ARG A 263 12.10 11.28 -0.12
CA ARG A 263 11.56 10.19 0.71
C ARG A 263 10.06 10.03 0.47
N LEU A 264 9.65 8.82 0.14
CA LEU A 264 8.28 8.46 -0.20
C LEU A 264 7.85 7.21 0.58
N VAL A 265 6.56 6.93 0.58
CA VAL A 265 5.99 5.68 1.11
C VAL A 265 5.71 4.75 -0.05
N ALA A 266 6.30 3.56 -0.03
CA ALA A 266 6.00 2.51 -1.00
C ALA A 266 4.58 1.97 -0.80
N ALA A 267 3.92 1.55 -1.88
CA ALA A 267 2.52 1.12 -1.82
C ALA A 267 2.29 -0.16 -1.01
N GLY A 268 3.09 -1.23 -1.20
CA GLY A 268 2.91 -2.43 -0.40
C GLY A 268 3.80 -3.61 -0.75
N LEU A 269 4.08 -4.43 0.27
CA LEU A 269 4.91 -5.62 0.17
C LEU A 269 4.07 -6.83 -0.26
N PRO A 270 4.50 -7.66 -1.23
CA PRO A 270 5.79 -7.60 -1.94
C PRO A 270 5.74 -6.97 -3.34
N TRP A 271 4.55 -6.79 -3.91
CA TRP A 271 4.39 -6.51 -5.34
C TRP A 271 4.52 -5.03 -5.71
N PHE A 272 4.31 -4.14 -4.74
CA PHE A 272 4.11 -2.71 -4.95
C PHE A 272 5.11 -1.89 -4.12
N MET A 273 6.34 -2.37 -3.99
CA MET A 273 7.42 -1.73 -3.22
C MET A 273 8.06 -0.52 -3.94
N THR A 274 7.21 0.37 -4.47
CA THR A 274 7.58 1.58 -5.23
C THR A 274 6.47 2.64 -5.13
N LEU A 275 6.63 3.77 -5.83
CA LEU A 275 5.63 4.83 -5.96
C LEU A 275 4.46 4.37 -6.82
N PHE A 276 3.26 4.39 -6.24
CA PHE A 276 1.98 4.32 -6.93
C PHE A 276 1.22 5.60 -6.65
N GLY A 277 0.91 6.39 -7.67
CA GLY A 277 0.29 7.70 -7.50
C GLY A 277 -1.01 7.63 -6.73
N ARG A 278 -1.92 6.72 -7.12
CA ARG A 278 -3.21 6.51 -6.47
C ARG A 278 -3.05 6.13 -4.99
N ASP A 279 -2.32 5.06 -4.71
CA ASP A 279 -2.08 4.55 -3.36
C ASP A 279 -1.44 5.61 -2.47
N SER A 280 -0.44 6.32 -2.98
CA SER A 280 0.24 7.38 -2.24
C SER A 280 -0.68 8.56 -1.96
N MET A 281 -1.60 8.91 -2.86
CA MET A 281 -2.58 9.98 -2.63
C MET A 281 -3.64 9.60 -1.60
N PHE A 282 -4.21 8.40 -1.67
CA PHE A 282 -5.15 7.91 -0.64
C PHE A 282 -4.47 7.78 0.73
N THR A 283 -3.27 7.21 0.77
CA THR A 283 -2.47 7.14 1.99
C THR A 283 -2.24 8.54 2.56
N SER A 284 -1.86 9.51 1.70
CA SER A 284 -1.63 10.89 2.12
C SER A 284 -2.88 11.52 2.73
N LEU A 285 -4.05 11.33 2.12
CA LEU A 285 -5.33 11.81 2.67
C LEU A 285 -5.65 11.19 4.04
N GLN A 286 -5.33 9.91 4.23
CA GLN A 286 -5.59 9.18 5.48
C GLN A 286 -4.64 9.62 6.61
N VAL A 287 -3.37 9.89 6.31
CA VAL A 287 -2.33 10.19 7.32
C VAL A 287 -2.20 11.68 7.63
N LEU A 288 -2.79 12.57 6.81
CA LEU A 288 -2.60 14.02 6.91
C LEU A 288 -2.86 14.61 8.32
N PRO A 289 -3.86 14.16 9.09
CA PRO A 289 -4.06 14.63 10.48
C PRO A 289 -2.98 14.21 11.47
N PHE A 290 -2.08 13.30 11.09
CA PHE A 290 -1.16 12.62 12.00
C PHE A 290 0.30 12.87 11.62
N LEU A 291 0.62 12.76 10.33
CA LEU A 291 1.98 12.83 9.79
C LEU A 291 1.99 13.67 8.49
N PRO A 292 1.64 14.97 8.55
CA PRO A 292 1.58 15.83 7.37
C PRO A 292 2.92 15.96 6.64
N GLU A 293 4.05 15.71 7.31
CA GLU A 293 5.37 15.71 6.67
C GLU A 293 5.57 14.62 5.62
N LEU A 294 4.74 13.56 5.62
CA LEU A 294 4.80 12.50 4.61
C LEU A 294 4.13 12.89 3.29
N VAL A 295 3.32 13.96 3.30
CA VAL A 295 2.43 14.32 2.20
C VAL A 295 3.13 15.24 1.18
N GLN A 296 3.86 16.25 1.64
CA GLN A 296 4.54 17.21 0.75
C GLN A 296 5.52 16.54 -0.24
N PRO A 297 6.41 15.61 0.17
CA PRO A 297 7.30 14.93 -0.77
C PRO A 297 6.54 14.15 -1.86
N THR A 298 5.41 13.55 -1.50
CA THR A 298 4.53 12.82 -2.43
C THR A 298 3.94 13.77 -3.48
N ILE A 299 3.38 14.91 -3.05
CA ILE A 299 2.84 15.93 -3.96
C ILE A 299 3.93 16.42 -4.92
N LEU A 300 5.12 16.77 -4.41
CA LEU A 300 6.23 17.26 -5.23
C LEU A 300 6.71 16.21 -6.25
N MET A 301 6.81 14.94 -5.85
CA MET A 301 7.20 13.85 -6.76
C MET A 301 6.18 13.66 -7.88
N LEU A 302 4.88 13.67 -7.56
CA LEU A 302 3.81 13.49 -8.54
C LEU A 302 3.71 14.69 -9.50
N ALA A 303 3.87 15.90 -8.99
CA ALA A 303 3.92 17.12 -9.80
C ALA A 303 5.13 17.10 -10.76
N GLY A 304 6.32 16.76 -10.24
CA GLY A 304 7.55 16.72 -11.04
C GLY A 304 7.58 15.64 -12.12
N LEU A 305 6.69 14.65 -12.03
CA LEU A 305 6.50 13.58 -13.02
C LEU A 305 5.13 13.68 -13.72
N GLN A 306 4.47 14.84 -13.70
CA GLN A 306 3.23 15.03 -14.43
C GLN A 306 3.46 14.87 -15.94
N GLY A 307 2.53 14.19 -16.61
CA GLY A 307 2.56 13.97 -18.04
C GLY A 307 2.58 15.30 -18.80
N SER A 308 3.41 15.38 -19.83
CA SER A 308 3.66 16.62 -20.59
C SER A 308 3.55 16.44 -22.10
N ARG A 309 3.34 15.20 -22.56
CA ARG A 309 3.24 14.82 -23.96
C ARG A 309 2.20 13.72 -24.14
N ILE A 310 1.89 13.40 -25.39
CA ILE A 310 1.09 12.23 -25.74
C ILE A 310 2.05 11.08 -26.03
N ASP A 311 1.95 10.00 -25.25
CA ASP A 311 2.74 8.77 -25.41
C ASP A 311 1.81 7.57 -25.22
N ASP A 312 1.43 6.93 -26.33
CA ASP A 312 0.47 5.82 -26.31
C ASP A 312 0.96 4.63 -25.50
N PHE A 313 2.27 4.34 -25.58
CA PHE A 313 2.86 3.20 -24.85
C PHE A 313 2.73 3.39 -23.34
N ARG A 314 2.96 4.61 -22.85
CA ARG A 314 2.91 4.94 -21.41
C ARG A 314 1.54 5.36 -20.92
N ASP A 315 0.52 5.40 -21.78
CA ASP A 315 -0.79 6.02 -21.49
C ASP A 315 -0.65 7.51 -21.07
N GLU A 316 0.43 8.19 -21.47
CA GLU A 316 0.76 9.56 -21.05
C GLU A 316 -0.04 10.59 -21.85
N GLU A 317 -0.59 11.57 -21.13
CA GLU A 317 -1.26 12.73 -21.70
C GLU A 317 -0.87 13.99 -20.89
N PRO A 318 -0.81 15.19 -21.52
CA PRO A 318 -0.54 16.43 -20.80
C PRO A 318 -1.49 16.68 -19.62
N GLY A 319 -0.93 16.91 -18.44
CA GLY A 319 -1.67 17.12 -17.19
C GLY A 319 -2.05 15.84 -16.44
N LYS A 320 -1.78 14.66 -17.00
CA LYS A 320 -2.07 13.37 -16.37
C LYS A 320 -1.05 13.05 -15.27
N ILE A 321 -1.51 12.62 -14.10
CA ILE A 321 -0.62 12.19 -13.00
C ILE A 321 -0.39 10.68 -13.11
N LEU A 322 0.85 10.24 -12.90
CA LEU A 322 1.27 8.85 -13.10
C LEU A 322 0.50 7.84 -12.24
N HIS A 323 0.33 6.63 -12.77
CA HIS A 323 -0.16 5.45 -12.07
C HIS A 323 0.93 4.87 -11.17
N GLU A 324 2.07 4.48 -11.75
CA GLU A 324 3.20 3.92 -11.00
C GLU A 324 4.55 4.18 -11.71
N LEU A 325 5.63 4.04 -10.94
CA LEU A 325 7.01 4.17 -11.41
C LEU A 325 7.83 2.95 -10.99
N ARG A 326 8.48 2.29 -11.95
CA ARG A 326 9.28 1.08 -11.77
C ARG A 326 10.73 1.25 -12.22
N TYR A 327 11.60 0.49 -11.58
CA TYR A 327 13.06 0.50 -11.79
C TYR A 327 13.61 -0.83 -12.33
N GLY A 328 12.71 -1.79 -12.56
CA GLY A 328 13.02 -3.13 -13.04
C GLY A 328 13.55 -3.15 -14.48
N GLU A 329 14.13 -4.29 -14.85
CA GLU A 329 14.71 -4.50 -16.18
C GLU A 329 13.70 -4.30 -17.29
N THR A 330 12.51 -4.87 -17.14
CA THR A 330 11.50 -4.87 -18.21
C THR A 330 11.00 -3.46 -18.51
N ALA A 331 10.87 -2.62 -17.48
CA ALA A 331 10.53 -1.21 -17.62
C ALA A 331 11.70 -0.39 -18.22
N GLY A 332 12.95 -0.75 -17.91
CA GLY A 332 14.14 -0.10 -18.44
C GLY A 332 14.39 -0.34 -19.93
N PHE A 333 13.93 -1.48 -20.47
CA PHE A 333 13.98 -1.81 -21.90
C PHE A 333 12.67 -1.51 -22.65
N GLU A 334 11.72 -0.81 -22.01
CA GLU A 334 10.41 -0.48 -22.60
C GLU A 334 9.64 -1.72 -23.08
N GLU A 335 9.80 -2.85 -22.39
CA GLU A 335 8.98 -4.06 -22.58
C GLU A 335 7.70 -4.01 -21.74
N GLN A 336 7.64 -3.04 -20.84
CA GLN A 336 6.54 -2.69 -19.95
C GLN A 336 6.50 -1.16 -19.82
N PRO A 337 5.31 -0.55 -19.69
CA PRO A 337 5.17 0.90 -19.77
C PRO A 337 5.53 1.65 -18.48
N HIS A 338 5.96 0.96 -17.43
CA HIS A 338 6.06 1.44 -16.04
C HIS A 338 7.23 2.38 -15.71
N SER A 339 7.79 3.14 -16.66
CA SER A 339 8.98 3.98 -16.46
C SER A 339 8.88 5.45 -16.93
N PRO A 340 7.92 6.29 -16.47
CA PRO A 340 6.73 6.00 -15.65
C PRO A 340 5.51 5.59 -16.50
N TYR A 341 4.51 4.95 -15.86
CA TYR A 341 3.22 4.62 -16.48
C TYR A 341 2.09 5.53 -16.00
N TYR A 342 1.19 5.91 -16.90
CA TYR A 342 0.07 6.84 -16.66
C TYR A 342 -1.31 6.21 -16.89
N GLY A 343 -1.45 4.89 -16.83
CA GLY A 343 -2.73 4.20 -16.96
C GLY A 343 -3.68 4.37 -15.76
N ALA A 344 -3.97 5.61 -15.38
CA ALA A 344 -4.87 5.98 -14.30
C ALA A 344 -5.72 7.20 -14.70
N ALA A 345 -7.03 7.08 -14.56
CA ALA A 345 -7.98 8.15 -14.87
C ALA A 345 -8.44 8.94 -13.64
N ASP A 346 -8.14 8.44 -12.44
CA ASP A 346 -8.48 9.07 -11.16
C ASP A 346 -7.38 9.97 -10.60
N THR A 347 -6.12 9.73 -10.96
CA THR A 347 -4.95 10.34 -10.33
C THR A 347 -4.88 11.86 -10.48
N SER A 348 -5.25 12.42 -11.64
CA SER A 348 -5.24 13.88 -11.84
C SER A 348 -6.26 14.60 -10.98
N ALA A 349 -7.46 14.04 -10.82
CA ALA A 349 -8.45 14.60 -9.90
C ALA A 349 -7.99 14.47 -8.43
N LEU A 350 -7.49 13.29 -8.05
CA LEU A 350 -6.97 13.02 -6.71
C LEU A 350 -5.80 13.93 -6.33
N PHE A 351 -4.96 14.32 -7.29
CA PHE A 351 -3.84 15.24 -7.06
C PHE A 351 -4.33 16.62 -6.62
N VAL A 352 -5.35 17.17 -7.30
CA VAL A 352 -5.96 18.45 -6.93
C VAL A 352 -6.64 18.36 -5.56
N ILE A 353 -7.36 17.26 -5.31
CA ILE A 353 -8.02 16.99 -4.02
C ILE A 353 -7.00 16.95 -2.88
N LEU A 354 -5.88 16.24 -3.08
CA LEU A 354 -4.83 16.12 -2.08
C LEU A 354 -4.13 17.45 -1.80
N LEU A 355 -3.77 18.21 -2.85
CA LEU A 355 -3.10 19.51 -2.67
C LEU A 355 -3.97 20.47 -1.86
N ASP A 356 -5.27 20.52 -2.16
CA ASP A 356 -6.23 21.32 -1.44
C ASP A 356 -6.37 20.88 0.02
N GLU A 357 -6.57 19.60 0.27
CA GLU A 357 -6.70 19.06 1.63
C GLU A 357 -5.41 19.30 2.43
N TYR A 358 -4.23 19.10 1.82
CA TYR A 358 -2.94 19.41 2.42
C TYR A 358 -2.83 20.89 2.82
N GLU A 359 -3.23 21.82 1.95
CA GLU A 359 -3.24 23.24 2.29
C GLU A 359 -4.17 23.50 3.46
N ARG A 360 -5.41 22.97 3.47
CA ARG A 360 -6.38 23.18 4.55
C ARG A 360 -5.81 22.79 5.91
N TRP A 361 -5.09 21.66 5.98
CA TRP A 361 -4.47 21.19 7.22
C TRP A 361 -3.21 21.96 7.61
N THR A 362 -2.33 22.25 6.65
CA THR A 362 -0.96 22.76 6.97
C THR A 362 -0.80 24.27 6.89
N GLY A 363 -1.62 24.96 6.09
CA GLY A 363 -1.43 26.37 5.79
C GLY A 363 -0.29 26.65 4.81
N ASP A 364 0.28 25.64 4.15
CA ASP A 364 1.40 25.78 3.21
C ASP A 364 0.95 26.37 1.87
N ALA A 365 0.59 27.66 1.91
CA ALA A 365 0.25 28.42 0.72
C ALA A 365 1.42 28.46 -0.28
N LYS A 366 2.68 28.44 0.20
CA LYS A 366 3.85 28.50 -0.68
C LYS A 366 3.86 27.33 -1.67
N LEU A 367 3.60 26.11 -1.21
CA LEU A 367 3.52 24.94 -2.09
C LEU A 367 2.38 25.09 -3.12
N VAL A 368 1.21 25.60 -2.70
CA VAL A 368 0.08 25.82 -3.62
C VAL A 368 0.40 26.81 -4.73
N HIS A 369 1.12 27.90 -4.43
CA HIS A 369 1.56 28.84 -5.46
C HIS A 369 2.62 28.21 -6.38
N GLN A 370 3.53 27.39 -5.83
CA GLN A 370 4.55 26.71 -6.62
C GLN A 370 3.95 25.73 -7.62
N LEU A 371 2.85 25.06 -7.25
CA LEU A 371 2.21 24.01 -8.04
C LEU A 371 0.97 24.49 -8.80
N GLU A 372 0.81 25.80 -8.99
CA GLU A 372 -0.33 26.35 -9.72
C GLU A 372 -0.41 25.78 -11.15
N TYR A 373 0.72 25.71 -11.85
CA TYR A 373 0.77 25.22 -13.23
C TYR A 373 0.29 23.76 -13.32
N GLU A 374 0.86 22.90 -12.49
CA GLU A 374 0.59 21.46 -12.47
C GLU A 374 -0.86 21.18 -12.06
N THR A 375 -1.39 21.95 -11.11
CA THR A 375 -2.78 21.84 -10.67
C THR A 375 -3.75 22.26 -11.78
N ARG A 376 -3.46 23.36 -12.48
CA ARG A 376 -4.26 23.80 -13.64
C ARG A 376 -4.16 22.81 -14.80
N ALA A 377 -3.00 22.20 -15.02
CA ALA A 377 -2.82 21.17 -16.03
C ALA A 377 -3.63 19.90 -15.71
N ALA A 378 -3.66 19.47 -14.45
CA ALA A 378 -4.50 18.36 -14.00
C ALA A 378 -5.99 18.64 -14.17
N LEU A 379 -6.45 19.84 -13.82
CA LEU A 379 -7.84 20.27 -14.05
C LEU A 379 -8.17 20.35 -15.55
N THR A 380 -7.24 20.84 -16.36
CA THR A 380 -7.41 20.91 -17.81
C THR A 380 -7.51 19.51 -18.42
N TRP A 381 -6.71 18.55 -17.95
CA TRP A 381 -6.77 17.16 -18.40
C TRP A 381 -8.18 16.57 -18.24
N LEU A 382 -8.89 16.86 -17.14
CA LEU A 382 -10.25 16.37 -16.90
C LEU A 382 -11.23 16.76 -18.02
N ASP A 383 -11.09 17.97 -18.56
CA ASP A 383 -11.99 18.55 -19.56
C ASP A 383 -11.53 18.33 -21.01
N THR A 384 -10.31 17.83 -21.21
CA THR A 384 -9.73 17.61 -22.54
C THR A 384 -9.56 16.13 -22.82
N TYR A 385 -8.54 15.51 -22.24
CA TYR A 385 -8.20 14.11 -22.45
C TYR A 385 -9.10 13.16 -21.66
N GLY A 386 -9.58 13.61 -20.48
CA GLY A 386 -10.55 12.88 -19.67
C GLY A 386 -11.92 12.78 -20.34
N ASP A 387 -12.38 13.80 -21.07
CA ASP A 387 -13.67 13.76 -21.78
C ASP A 387 -13.56 13.18 -23.20
N LEU A 388 -13.14 11.91 -23.28
CA LEU A 388 -12.89 11.21 -24.55
C LEU A 388 -14.06 11.26 -25.55
N LEU A 389 -15.30 11.33 -25.04
CA LEU A 389 -16.52 11.32 -25.84
C LEU A 389 -17.18 12.71 -25.99
N GLY A 390 -16.63 13.78 -25.40
CA GLY A 390 -17.22 15.12 -25.45
C GLY A 390 -18.59 15.22 -24.75
N THR A 391 -18.81 14.38 -23.74
CA THR A 391 -20.08 14.25 -22.99
C THR A 391 -20.08 15.02 -21.67
N GLY A 392 -18.94 15.58 -21.30
CA GLY A 392 -18.69 16.21 -20.01
C GLY A 392 -18.51 15.20 -18.86
N TYR A 393 -18.10 13.96 -19.15
CA TYR A 393 -17.74 12.95 -18.16
C TYR A 393 -16.28 12.54 -18.35
N VAL A 394 -15.63 12.08 -17.29
CA VAL A 394 -14.30 11.48 -17.37
C VAL A 394 -14.45 10.01 -17.80
N TRP A 395 -13.85 9.69 -18.94
CA TRP A 395 -13.81 8.37 -19.56
C TRP A 395 -12.39 7.83 -19.50
N TYR A 396 -12.25 6.50 -19.52
CA TYR A 396 -10.96 5.86 -19.72
C TYR A 396 -11.02 4.76 -20.77
N MET A 397 -9.91 4.62 -21.48
CA MET A 397 -9.59 3.55 -22.41
C MET A 397 -8.08 3.51 -22.52
N SER A 398 -7.45 2.35 -22.35
CA SER A 398 -6.01 2.26 -22.50
C SER A 398 -5.59 2.55 -23.94
N ARG A 399 -4.55 3.37 -24.07
CA ARG A 399 -3.85 3.69 -25.31
C ARG A 399 -2.85 2.60 -25.69
N ASN A 400 -2.50 1.72 -24.74
CA ASN A 400 -1.63 0.58 -24.90
C ASN A 400 -2.40 -0.72 -24.59
N PRO A 401 -3.22 -1.24 -25.53
CA PRO A 401 -4.04 -2.43 -25.29
C PRO A 401 -3.23 -3.73 -25.11
N GLU A 402 -1.94 -3.73 -25.46
CA GLU A 402 -1.10 -4.93 -25.37
C GLU A 402 -0.54 -5.16 -23.97
N THR A 403 -0.09 -4.09 -23.31
CA THR A 403 0.63 -4.17 -22.01
C THR A 403 0.11 -3.18 -20.96
N GLY A 404 -0.79 -2.28 -21.32
CA GLY A 404 -1.45 -1.35 -20.41
C GLY A 404 -2.61 -1.97 -19.64
N LEU A 405 -3.01 -1.30 -18.56
CA LEU A 405 -4.14 -1.70 -17.72
C LEU A 405 -5.46 -1.46 -18.46
N PRO A 406 -6.33 -2.48 -18.58
CA PRO A 406 -7.64 -2.31 -19.21
C PRO A 406 -8.55 -1.39 -18.38
N ASN A 407 -8.53 -1.54 -17.06
CA ASN A 407 -9.24 -0.65 -16.15
C ASN A 407 -8.26 0.36 -15.54
N GLN A 408 -8.58 1.65 -15.69
CA GLN A 408 -7.75 2.76 -15.21
C GLN A 408 -8.38 3.49 -14.01
N CYS A 409 -9.40 2.89 -13.37
CA CYS A 409 -9.94 3.34 -12.09
C CYS A 409 -9.27 2.57 -10.93
N TRP A 410 -9.64 2.86 -9.68
CA TRP A 410 -9.06 2.17 -8.52
C TRP A 410 -9.30 0.65 -8.51
N LYS A 411 -10.42 0.19 -9.10
CA LYS A 411 -10.67 -1.24 -9.32
C LYS A 411 -10.05 -1.66 -10.65
N ASP A 412 -8.73 -1.69 -10.72
CA ASP A 412 -7.98 -1.87 -11.97
C ASP A 412 -7.88 -3.32 -12.48
N SER A 413 -8.49 -4.30 -11.80
CA SER A 413 -8.53 -5.69 -12.32
C SER A 413 -9.42 -5.80 -13.57
N PRO A 414 -9.12 -6.69 -14.53
CA PRO A 414 -9.83 -6.76 -15.81
C PRO A 414 -11.35 -7.00 -15.71
N ASP A 415 -11.81 -7.66 -14.65
CA ASP A 415 -13.18 -8.13 -14.44
C ASP A 415 -14.01 -7.26 -13.48
N SER A 416 -13.44 -6.18 -12.97
CA SER A 416 -14.04 -5.37 -11.89
C SER A 416 -15.27 -4.56 -12.30
N ILE A 417 -15.36 -4.14 -13.57
CA ILE A 417 -16.44 -3.30 -14.09
C ILE A 417 -17.34 -4.17 -14.97
N SER A 418 -18.50 -4.55 -14.43
CA SER A 418 -19.44 -5.46 -15.09
C SER A 418 -20.89 -5.03 -14.87
N TYR A 419 -21.79 -5.49 -15.75
CA TYR A 419 -23.23 -5.38 -15.53
C TYR A 419 -23.68 -6.34 -14.41
N ALA A 420 -24.88 -6.14 -13.89
CA ALA A 420 -25.45 -7.00 -12.84
C ALA A 420 -25.54 -8.47 -13.26
N ASP A 421 -25.71 -8.76 -14.55
CA ASP A 421 -25.73 -10.12 -15.10
C ASP A 421 -24.33 -10.73 -15.36
N GLY A 422 -23.26 -9.98 -15.06
CA GLY A 422 -21.87 -10.40 -15.21
C GLY A 422 -21.27 -10.20 -16.61
N ARG A 423 -22.01 -9.65 -17.57
CA ARG A 423 -21.41 -9.22 -18.85
C ARG A 423 -20.42 -8.06 -18.62
N MET A 424 -19.42 -7.96 -19.50
CA MET A 424 -18.45 -6.85 -19.47
C MET A 424 -18.89 -5.75 -20.45
N PRO A 425 -18.88 -4.47 -20.06
CA PRO A 425 -19.11 -3.36 -20.97
C PRO A 425 -17.91 -3.13 -21.90
N ASP A 426 -18.16 -2.56 -23.07
CA ASP A 426 -17.11 -2.13 -23.99
C ASP A 426 -16.34 -0.90 -23.44
N PHE A 427 -15.23 -0.54 -24.09
CA PHE A 427 -14.48 0.69 -23.83
C PHE A 427 -14.84 1.80 -24.84
N PRO A 428 -14.70 3.09 -24.47
CA PRO A 428 -14.29 3.61 -23.16
C PRO A 428 -15.36 3.45 -22.08
N ARG A 429 -14.98 3.56 -20.81
CA ARG A 429 -15.88 3.45 -19.64
C ARG A 429 -15.82 4.73 -18.80
N ALA A 430 -16.97 5.21 -18.34
CA ALA A 430 -17.07 6.32 -17.39
C ALA A 430 -17.61 5.81 -16.05
N THR A 431 -16.72 5.42 -15.13
CA THR A 431 -17.12 4.93 -13.81
C THR A 431 -17.56 6.08 -12.90
N CYS A 432 -18.50 5.80 -12.00
CA CYS A 432 -19.17 6.82 -11.21
C CYS A 432 -18.22 7.58 -10.27
N GLU A 433 -17.26 6.90 -9.64
CA GLU A 433 -16.32 7.53 -8.71
C GLU A 433 -15.39 8.53 -9.40
N LEU A 434 -15.02 8.30 -10.66
CA LEU A 434 -14.23 9.26 -11.45
C LEU A 434 -14.97 10.60 -11.58
N GLN A 435 -16.28 10.55 -11.76
CA GLN A 435 -17.11 11.75 -11.88
C GLN A 435 -17.20 12.46 -10.53
N GLY A 436 -17.31 11.70 -9.44
CA GLY A 436 -17.21 12.20 -8.08
C GLY A 436 -15.87 12.92 -7.85
N TYR A 437 -14.74 12.32 -8.21
CA TYR A 437 -13.43 12.94 -8.03
C TYR A 437 -13.27 14.19 -8.90
N ALA A 438 -13.73 14.17 -10.14
CA ALA A 438 -13.70 15.35 -11.01
C ALA A 438 -14.53 16.51 -10.43
N TYR A 439 -15.70 16.21 -9.85
CA TYR A 439 -16.52 17.19 -9.14
C TYR A 439 -15.79 17.80 -7.94
N ASP A 440 -15.23 16.97 -7.05
CA ASP A 440 -14.51 17.44 -5.85
C ASP A 440 -13.25 18.24 -6.23
N ALA A 441 -12.49 17.75 -7.21
CA ALA A 441 -11.31 18.43 -7.75
C ALA A 441 -11.64 19.83 -8.30
N LYS A 442 -12.76 20.00 -9.03
CA LYS A 442 -13.19 21.31 -9.53
C LYS A 442 -13.56 22.27 -8.40
N LEU A 443 -14.28 21.82 -7.37
CA LEU A 443 -14.61 22.67 -6.22
C LEU A 443 -13.37 23.10 -5.44
N ARG A 444 -12.46 22.16 -5.19
CA ARG A 444 -11.20 22.42 -4.49
C ARG A 444 -10.27 23.30 -5.31
N GLY A 445 -10.14 23.02 -6.60
CA GLY A 445 -9.43 23.88 -7.54
C GLY A 445 -9.99 25.31 -7.58
N ALA A 446 -11.31 25.47 -7.50
CA ALA A 446 -11.94 26.78 -7.41
C ALA A 446 -11.55 27.53 -6.13
N ARG A 447 -11.53 26.84 -4.99
CA ARG A 447 -11.05 27.42 -3.74
C ARG A 447 -9.60 27.89 -3.89
N LEU A 448 -8.71 27.02 -4.37
CA LEU A 448 -7.30 27.36 -4.55
C LEU A 448 -7.10 28.57 -5.49
N ALA A 449 -7.86 28.63 -6.58
CA ALA A 449 -7.84 29.75 -7.52
C ALA A 449 -8.26 31.07 -6.88
N ARG A 450 -9.30 31.02 -6.04
CA ARG A 450 -9.83 32.20 -5.35
C ARG A 450 -8.93 32.67 -4.22
N THR A 451 -8.32 31.76 -3.46
CA THR A 451 -7.58 32.10 -2.23
C THR A 451 -6.08 32.27 -2.44
N HIS A 452 -5.49 31.63 -3.45
CA HIS A 452 -4.03 31.62 -3.66
C HIS A 452 -3.61 32.15 -5.03
N TRP A 453 -4.31 31.80 -6.12
CA TRP A 453 -3.86 32.19 -7.47
C TRP A 453 -4.36 33.56 -7.95
N ASN A 454 -5.16 34.25 -7.12
CA ASN A 454 -5.74 35.56 -7.45
C ASN A 454 -6.53 35.53 -8.78
N ASP A 455 -7.25 34.43 -9.04
CA ASP A 455 -8.00 34.18 -10.27
C ASP A 455 -9.46 33.80 -9.97
N PRO A 456 -10.27 34.76 -9.48
CA PRO A 456 -11.67 34.50 -9.14
C PRO A 456 -12.52 34.12 -10.37
N ALA A 457 -12.14 34.58 -11.57
CA ALA A 457 -12.88 34.24 -12.78
C ALA A 457 -12.74 32.75 -13.14
N TYR A 458 -11.54 32.18 -12.98
CA TYR A 458 -11.31 30.74 -13.12
C TYR A 458 -12.01 29.96 -12.01
N ALA A 459 -11.99 30.44 -10.76
CA ALA A 459 -12.73 29.84 -9.66
C ALA A 459 -14.23 29.73 -9.97
N ASP A 460 -14.86 30.83 -10.39
CA ASP A 460 -16.29 30.86 -10.70
C ASP A 460 -16.61 29.96 -11.91
N ARG A 461 -15.68 29.80 -12.85
CA ARG A 461 -15.82 28.86 -13.97
C ARG A 461 -15.84 27.41 -13.48
N LEU A 462 -14.86 27.03 -12.65
CA LEU A 462 -14.78 25.67 -12.09
C LEU A 462 -16.01 25.33 -11.25
N GLU A 463 -16.53 26.27 -10.46
CA GLU A 463 -17.77 26.07 -9.69
C GLU A 463 -19.00 25.85 -10.58
N ARG A 464 -19.14 26.64 -11.66
CA ARG A 464 -20.21 26.42 -12.65
C ARG A 464 -20.11 25.06 -13.32
N GLU A 465 -18.90 24.67 -13.71
CA GLU A 465 -18.65 23.36 -14.33
C GLU A 465 -18.93 22.20 -13.35
N ALA A 466 -18.53 22.34 -12.09
CA ALA A 466 -18.81 21.37 -11.03
C ALA A 466 -20.33 21.24 -10.78
N ALA A 467 -21.04 22.37 -10.70
CA ALA A 467 -22.50 22.37 -10.54
C ALA A 467 -23.19 21.68 -11.73
N ALA A 468 -22.77 21.98 -12.96
CA ALA A 468 -23.29 21.32 -14.16
C ALA A 468 -22.96 19.82 -14.20
N LEU A 469 -21.77 19.41 -13.76
CA LEU A 469 -21.40 17.99 -13.64
C LEU A 469 -22.27 17.28 -12.60
N LYS A 470 -22.50 17.89 -11.43
CA LYS A 470 -23.38 17.33 -10.39
C LYS A 470 -24.81 17.12 -10.91
N GLU A 471 -25.39 18.11 -11.58
CA GLU A 471 -26.73 18.00 -12.17
C GLU A 471 -26.81 16.89 -13.21
N ARG A 472 -25.88 16.87 -14.18
CA ARG A 472 -25.83 15.82 -15.21
C ARG A 472 -25.65 14.43 -14.60
N PHE A 473 -24.71 14.27 -13.68
CA PHE A 473 -24.43 12.99 -13.01
C PHE A 473 -25.68 12.46 -12.28
N ASN A 474 -26.36 13.31 -11.51
CA ASN A 474 -27.56 12.92 -10.80
C ASN A 474 -28.73 12.57 -11.74
N ARG A 475 -28.78 13.13 -12.95
CA ARG A 475 -29.75 12.71 -13.96
C ARG A 475 -29.36 11.40 -14.64
N ASP A 476 -28.11 11.28 -15.08
CA ASP A 476 -27.71 10.24 -16.04
C ASP A 476 -27.24 8.94 -15.38
N PHE A 477 -26.70 8.97 -14.16
CA PHE A 477 -26.19 7.76 -13.49
C PHE A 477 -27.20 7.12 -12.53
N TRP A 478 -28.26 7.82 -12.14
CA TRP A 478 -29.24 7.27 -11.19
C TRP A 478 -30.11 6.20 -11.84
N ILE A 479 -30.28 5.06 -11.16
CA ILE A 479 -31.17 3.97 -11.59
C ILE A 479 -32.41 3.99 -10.67
N PRO A 480 -33.53 4.62 -11.08
CA PRO A 480 -34.68 4.83 -10.20
C PRO A 480 -35.24 3.55 -9.61
N GLU A 481 -35.32 2.48 -10.39
CA GLU A 481 -35.93 1.21 -9.98
C GLU A 481 -35.07 0.45 -8.96
N ARG A 482 -33.80 0.83 -8.82
CA ARG A 482 -32.85 0.18 -7.89
C ARG A 482 -32.39 1.07 -6.75
N GLU A 483 -32.68 2.37 -6.83
CA GLU A 483 -32.33 3.38 -5.83
C GLU A 483 -30.82 3.47 -5.53
N TYR A 484 -29.98 3.33 -6.56
CA TYR A 484 -28.54 3.59 -6.50
C TYR A 484 -27.99 4.10 -7.83
N TYR A 485 -26.75 4.58 -7.84
CA TYR A 485 -26.06 5.03 -9.05
C TYR A 485 -25.42 3.87 -9.80
N ALA A 486 -25.54 3.86 -11.12
CA ALA A 486 -24.83 2.94 -12.00
C ALA A 486 -23.32 2.97 -11.73
N LEU A 487 -22.67 1.80 -11.76
CA LEU A 487 -21.22 1.68 -11.61
C LEU A 487 -20.49 2.50 -12.66
N ALA A 488 -20.99 2.48 -13.90
CA ALA A 488 -20.44 3.23 -15.01
C ALA A 488 -21.49 3.51 -16.08
N LEU A 489 -21.14 4.37 -17.05
CA LEU A 489 -21.75 4.40 -18.36
C LEU A 489 -20.84 3.68 -19.38
N ASP A 490 -21.47 2.95 -20.29
CA ASP A 490 -20.80 2.38 -21.46
C ASP A 490 -20.77 3.37 -22.64
N PRO A 491 -20.08 3.05 -23.76
CA PRO A 491 -19.96 3.98 -24.90
C PRO A 491 -21.29 4.34 -25.57
N GLN A 492 -22.36 3.57 -25.34
CA GLN A 492 -23.70 3.84 -25.85
C GLN A 492 -24.56 4.61 -24.84
N GLY A 493 -23.99 5.00 -23.69
CA GLY A 493 -24.68 5.73 -22.62
C GLY A 493 -25.61 4.84 -21.78
N ARG A 494 -25.48 3.51 -21.85
CA ARG A 494 -26.29 2.60 -21.03
C ARG A 494 -25.67 2.45 -19.65
N HIS A 495 -26.52 2.22 -18.65
CA HIS A 495 -26.09 1.94 -17.27
C HIS A 495 -25.37 0.60 -17.19
N VAL A 496 -24.12 0.62 -16.75
CA VAL A 496 -23.45 -0.54 -16.16
C VAL A 496 -23.96 -0.65 -14.74
N ASP A 497 -24.90 -1.57 -14.53
CA ASP A 497 -25.91 -1.51 -13.46
C ASP A 497 -25.57 -2.35 -12.21
N ALA A 498 -24.37 -2.92 -12.14
CA ALA A 498 -23.96 -3.68 -10.98
C ALA A 498 -23.86 -2.82 -9.72
N LEU A 499 -24.33 -3.35 -8.59
CA LEU A 499 -24.19 -2.70 -7.29
C LEU A 499 -22.80 -2.95 -6.69
N THR A 500 -22.06 -1.87 -6.40
CA THR A 500 -20.69 -1.94 -5.89
C THR A 500 -20.45 -0.96 -4.74
N SER A 501 -19.31 -1.08 -4.08
CA SER A 501 -18.83 -0.13 -3.08
C SER A 501 -18.56 1.29 -3.62
N ASN A 502 -18.42 1.47 -4.94
CA ASN A 502 -18.07 2.76 -5.56
C ASN A 502 -19.06 3.88 -5.18
N ILE A 503 -20.32 3.54 -4.91
CA ILE A 503 -21.34 4.51 -4.49
C ILE A 503 -20.98 5.23 -3.18
N GLY A 504 -20.15 4.64 -2.31
CA GLY A 504 -19.67 5.31 -1.10
C GLY A 504 -18.62 6.38 -1.38
N HIS A 505 -17.85 6.26 -2.46
CA HIS A 505 -16.94 7.32 -2.90
C HIS A 505 -17.72 8.56 -3.41
N LEU A 506 -18.95 8.38 -3.89
CA LEU A 506 -19.82 9.50 -4.30
C LEU A 506 -20.28 10.34 -3.09
N LEU A 507 -20.46 9.71 -1.92
CA LEU A 507 -20.71 10.42 -0.68
C LEU A 507 -19.45 11.17 -0.20
N TRP A 508 -18.27 10.59 -0.39
CA TRP A 508 -17.04 11.27 -0.02
C TRP A 508 -16.78 12.54 -0.85
N SER A 509 -17.06 12.49 -2.15
CA SER A 509 -16.89 13.63 -3.06
C SER A 509 -17.94 14.72 -2.94
N GLY A 510 -19.12 14.42 -2.36
CA GLY A 510 -20.22 15.39 -2.25
C GLY A 510 -21.10 15.52 -3.50
N ILE A 511 -20.89 14.66 -4.52
CA ILE A 511 -21.64 14.74 -5.78
C ILE A 511 -23.09 14.24 -5.64
N VAL A 512 -23.39 13.42 -4.63
CA VAL A 512 -24.74 12.86 -4.41
C VAL A 512 -25.73 13.95 -3.99
N ASP A 513 -26.93 13.94 -4.57
CA ASP A 513 -28.03 14.76 -4.09
C ASP A 513 -28.50 14.30 -2.71
N GLU A 514 -28.72 15.24 -1.80
CA GLU A 514 -29.07 14.97 -0.39
C GLU A 514 -30.27 14.04 -0.25
N SER A 515 -31.26 14.15 -1.15
CA SER A 515 -32.46 13.31 -1.17
C SER A 515 -32.20 11.83 -1.46
N ARG A 516 -31.07 11.49 -2.07
CA ARG A 516 -30.69 10.12 -2.46
C ARG A 516 -29.67 9.49 -1.52
N ALA A 517 -28.96 10.30 -0.75
CA ALA A 517 -27.93 9.84 0.16
C ALA A 517 -28.43 8.77 1.17
N PRO A 518 -29.67 8.84 1.71
CA PRO A 518 -30.20 7.78 2.58
C PRO A 518 -30.29 6.41 1.89
N ALA A 519 -30.67 6.35 0.61
CA ALA A 519 -30.73 5.10 -0.15
C ALA A 519 -29.33 4.51 -0.36
N ILE A 520 -28.34 5.36 -0.64
CA ILE A 520 -26.94 4.94 -0.78
C ILE A 520 -26.40 4.38 0.53
N ALA A 521 -26.64 5.04 1.66
CA ALA A 521 -26.26 4.54 2.98
C ALA A 521 -26.91 3.19 3.30
N ALA A 522 -28.19 3.02 2.94
CA ALA A 522 -28.92 1.77 3.12
C ALA A 522 -28.35 0.62 2.27
N HIS A 523 -27.94 0.87 1.02
CA HIS A 523 -27.28 -0.15 0.19
C HIS A 523 -25.91 -0.54 0.74
N LEU A 524 -25.09 0.44 1.13
CA LEU A 524 -23.74 0.22 1.65
C LEU A 524 -23.74 -0.66 2.91
N LEU A 525 -24.71 -0.47 3.82
CA LEU A 525 -24.86 -1.28 5.03
C LEU A 525 -25.91 -2.39 4.92
N GLY A 526 -26.48 -2.58 3.74
CA GLY A 526 -27.41 -3.67 3.44
C GLY A 526 -26.66 -5.00 3.28
N PRO A 527 -27.34 -6.14 3.44
CA PRO A 527 -26.71 -7.47 3.44
C PRO A 527 -25.97 -7.78 2.12
N ARG A 528 -26.45 -7.22 1.01
CA ARG A 528 -25.86 -7.40 -0.32
C ARG A 528 -24.41 -6.96 -0.39
N LEU A 529 -24.08 -5.80 0.19
CA LEU A 529 -22.71 -5.26 0.21
C LEU A 529 -22.01 -5.49 1.55
N PHE A 530 -22.69 -5.31 2.67
CA PHE A 530 -22.07 -5.36 3.99
C PHE A 530 -22.02 -6.80 4.51
N SER A 531 -20.82 -7.39 4.54
CA SER A 531 -20.62 -8.76 5.00
C SER A 531 -20.69 -8.91 6.52
N GLY A 532 -20.78 -7.82 7.27
CA GLY A 532 -20.57 -7.79 8.72
C GLY A 532 -19.09 -7.63 9.12
N TRP A 533 -18.15 -7.94 8.21
CA TRP A 533 -16.75 -7.56 8.37
C TRP A 533 -16.45 -6.21 7.71
N GLY A 534 -17.17 -5.84 6.65
CA GLY A 534 -17.06 -4.56 5.95
C GLY A 534 -17.90 -4.55 4.67
N VAL A 535 -17.87 -3.45 3.94
CA VAL A 535 -18.48 -3.31 2.61
C VAL A 535 -17.63 -4.06 1.59
N ARG A 536 -18.25 -5.02 0.89
CA ARG A 536 -17.65 -5.79 -0.22
C ARG A 536 -17.53 -4.90 -1.46
N THR A 537 -16.55 -5.18 -2.32
CA THR A 537 -16.38 -4.40 -3.56
C THR A 537 -17.52 -4.60 -4.56
N LEU A 538 -18.23 -5.73 -4.50
CA LEU A 538 -19.35 -6.08 -5.37
C LEU A 538 -20.42 -6.78 -4.53
N ALA A 539 -21.68 -6.45 -4.76
CA ALA A 539 -22.80 -7.07 -4.04
C ALA A 539 -22.89 -8.58 -4.32
N ASP A 540 -23.34 -9.34 -3.32
CA ASP A 540 -23.33 -10.82 -3.35
C ASP A 540 -24.31 -11.47 -4.33
N ASP A 541 -25.28 -10.70 -4.83
CA ASP A 541 -26.26 -11.13 -5.83
C ASP A 541 -25.89 -10.70 -7.27
N GLN A 542 -24.70 -10.14 -7.48
CA GLN A 542 -24.22 -9.75 -8.81
C GLN A 542 -23.55 -10.93 -9.52
N GLY A 543 -23.72 -11.04 -10.84
CA GLY A 543 -23.31 -12.21 -11.62
C GLY A 543 -21.81 -12.56 -11.57
N ARG A 544 -20.94 -11.59 -11.25
CA ARG A 544 -19.50 -11.80 -11.07
C ARG A 544 -19.04 -11.90 -9.62
N TYR A 545 -19.96 -11.85 -8.67
CA TYR A 545 -19.60 -11.91 -7.26
C TYR A 545 -18.78 -13.16 -6.94
N ASN A 546 -17.62 -12.92 -6.33
CA ASN A 546 -16.77 -13.95 -5.78
C ASN A 546 -16.18 -13.43 -4.46
N PRO A 547 -16.48 -14.04 -3.30
CA PRO A 547 -15.97 -13.57 -2.01
C PRO A 547 -14.44 -13.58 -1.92
N ILE A 548 -13.76 -14.33 -2.79
CA ILE A 548 -12.30 -14.38 -2.92
C ILE A 548 -11.81 -13.76 -4.24
N GLY A 549 -12.62 -12.94 -4.91
CA GLY A 549 -12.26 -12.23 -6.13
C GLY A 549 -11.74 -10.82 -5.85
N TYR A 550 -10.60 -10.47 -6.43
CA TYR A 550 -9.79 -9.30 -6.05
C TYR A 550 -10.56 -7.97 -5.97
N HIS A 551 -11.32 -7.60 -7.01
CA HIS A 551 -12.21 -6.43 -7.00
C HIS A 551 -13.70 -6.80 -7.17
N VAL A 552 -14.04 -8.08 -7.09
CA VAL A 552 -15.39 -8.60 -7.38
C VAL A 552 -16.03 -9.31 -6.19
N GLY A 553 -15.64 -8.98 -4.96
CA GLY A 553 -16.33 -9.45 -3.76
C GLY A 553 -15.53 -9.46 -2.47
N THR A 554 -14.23 -9.19 -2.50
CA THR A 554 -13.39 -8.97 -1.29
C THR A 554 -13.79 -7.69 -0.55
N VAL A 555 -13.25 -7.51 0.66
CA VAL A 555 -13.36 -6.31 1.47
C VAL A 555 -12.00 -5.64 1.54
N TRP A 556 -11.95 -4.36 1.18
CA TRP A 556 -10.73 -3.54 1.17
C TRP A 556 -10.78 -2.52 2.30
N PRO A 557 -9.79 -2.50 3.21
CA PRO A 557 -9.77 -1.54 4.32
C PRO A 557 -9.79 -0.08 3.88
N PHE A 558 -9.01 0.27 2.85
CA PHE A 558 -8.93 1.65 2.38
C PHE A 558 -10.29 2.12 1.82
N ASP A 559 -10.95 1.30 0.99
CA ASP A 559 -12.29 1.57 0.44
C ASP A 559 -13.28 1.85 1.59
N ASN A 560 -13.31 0.96 2.58
CA ASN A 560 -14.16 1.11 3.77
C ASN A 560 -13.86 2.38 4.57
N SER A 561 -12.59 2.81 4.65
CA SER A 561 -12.22 4.07 5.31
C SER A 561 -12.75 5.31 4.57
N ILE A 562 -12.76 5.28 3.23
CA ILE A 562 -13.31 6.36 2.40
C ILE A 562 -14.85 6.37 2.45
N ILE A 563 -15.48 5.19 2.43
CA ILE A 563 -16.93 5.06 2.60
C ILE A 563 -17.37 5.62 3.96
N ALA A 564 -16.68 5.27 5.04
CA ALA A 564 -16.98 5.79 6.37
C ALA A 564 -16.84 7.32 6.42
N TRP A 565 -15.82 7.87 5.76
CA TRP A 565 -15.63 9.32 5.67
C TRP A 565 -16.75 10.01 4.88
N GLY A 566 -17.19 9.41 3.76
CA GLY A 566 -18.32 9.90 2.99
C GLY A 566 -19.64 9.87 3.74
N LEU A 567 -19.95 8.77 4.44
CA LEU A 567 -21.13 8.66 5.29
C LEU A 567 -21.14 9.74 6.38
N TRP A 568 -20.00 9.95 7.04
CA TRP A 568 -19.86 10.99 8.06
C TRP A 568 -20.10 12.39 7.49
N LYS A 569 -19.55 12.71 6.31
CA LYS A 569 -19.76 14.01 5.62
C LYS A 569 -21.24 14.29 5.32
N TYR A 570 -22.03 13.25 5.05
CA TYR A 570 -23.48 13.36 4.81
C TYR A 570 -24.32 13.26 6.09
N GLY A 571 -23.70 13.18 7.28
CA GLY A 571 -24.38 13.13 8.57
C GLY A 571 -24.81 11.73 9.04
N PHE A 572 -24.47 10.68 8.29
CA PHE A 572 -24.74 9.27 8.64
C PHE A 572 -23.73 8.73 9.64
N ARG A 573 -23.73 9.30 10.85
CA ARG A 573 -22.74 9.03 11.91
C ARG A 573 -22.81 7.59 12.43
N GLU A 574 -24.02 7.05 12.58
CA GLU A 574 -24.20 5.68 13.06
C GLU A 574 -23.70 4.67 12.03
N GLU A 575 -24.00 4.90 10.75
CA GLU A 575 -23.57 4.07 9.64
C GLU A 575 -22.05 4.11 9.46
N ALA A 576 -21.45 5.30 9.49
CA ALA A 576 -20.00 5.46 9.49
C ALA A 576 -19.36 4.71 10.67
N GLY A 577 -19.94 4.85 11.87
CA GLY A 577 -19.48 4.17 13.08
C GLY A 577 -19.50 2.65 12.99
N ARG A 578 -20.52 2.05 12.35
CA ARG A 578 -20.59 0.60 12.09
C ARG A 578 -19.45 0.10 11.20
N ILE A 579 -19.05 0.87 10.19
CA ILE A 579 -17.90 0.53 9.35
C ILE A 579 -16.61 0.63 10.17
N CYS A 580 -16.44 1.71 10.95
CA CYS A 580 -15.28 1.87 11.84
C CYS A 580 -15.13 0.68 12.80
N GLU A 581 -16.22 0.28 13.47
CA GLU A 581 -16.22 -0.87 14.38
C GLU A 581 -15.86 -2.18 13.68
N SER A 582 -16.38 -2.40 12.47
CA SER A 582 -16.16 -3.66 11.73
C SER A 582 -14.71 -3.79 11.26
N MET A 583 -14.12 -2.71 10.73
CA MET A 583 -12.71 -2.68 10.35
C MET A 583 -11.77 -2.86 11.55
N LEU A 584 -12.05 -2.20 12.68
CA LEU A 584 -11.26 -2.35 13.91
C LEU A 584 -11.47 -3.72 14.57
N SER A 585 -12.62 -4.35 14.37
CA SER A 585 -12.85 -5.74 14.79
C SER A 585 -12.05 -6.71 13.91
N ALA A 586 -12.02 -6.48 12.59
CA ALA A 586 -11.23 -7.28 11.66
C ALA A 586 -9.73 -7.19 11.97
N SER A 587 -9.21 -6.00 12.31
CA SER A 587 -7.79 -5.79 12.59
C SER A 587 -7.24 -6.68 13.72
N ARG A 588 -8.09 -7.09 14.69
CA ARG A 588 -7.71 -8.02 15.76
C ARG A 588 -7.18 -9.36 15.25
N TYR A 589 -7.69 -9.82 14.11
CA TYR A 589 -7.32 -11.10 13.50
C TYR A 589 -6.08 -10.98 12.59
N PHE A 590 -5.53 -9.78 12.45
CA PHE A 590 -4.34 -9.48 11.67
C PHE A 590 -3.29 -8.73 12.50
N ASP A 591 -3.30 -8.90 13.84
CA ASP A 591 -2.37 -8.27 14.77
C ASP A 591 -2.28 -6.74 14.61
N GLY A 592 -3.42 -6.10 14.34
CA GLY A 592 -3.53 -4.67 14.07
C GLY A 592 -3.11 -4.24 12.66
N ARG A 593 -2.50 -5.12 11.85
CA ARG A 593 -2.09 -4.86 10.47
C ARG A 593 -3.18 -5.30 9.50
N LEU A 594 -4.14 -4.42 9.23
CA LEU A 594 -5.13 -4.67 8.19
C LEU A 594 -4.42 -4.96 6.85
N PRO A 595 -4.71 -6.11 6.18
CA PRO A 595 -4.10 -6.47 4.92
C PRO A 595 -4.70 -5.64 3.78
N GLU A 596 -4.13 -5.74 2.59
CA GLU A 596 -4.68 -5.09 1.39
C GLU A 596 -6.15 -5.38 1.12
N ALA A 597 -6.50 -6.64 1.21
CA ALA A 597 -7.86 -7.10 1.12
C ALA A 597 -8.00 -8.38 1.94
N PHE A 598 -9.22 -8.69 2.35
CA PHE A 598 -9.58 -9.99 2.87
C PHE A 598 -10.89 -10.46 2.22
N ALA A 599 -11.16 -11.77 2.29
CA ALA A 599 -12.30 -12.34 1.59
C ALA A 599 -13.62 -11.80 2.14
N GLY A 600 -14.57 -11.51 1.26
CA GLY A 600 -15.87 -10.94 1.60
C GLY A 600 -16.92 -11.97 1.97
N TYR A 601 -16.56 -13.06 2.65
CA TYR A 601 -17.54 -13.96 3.24
C TYR A 601 -18.34 -13.24 4.31
N GLU A 602 -19.61 -13.64 4.47
CA GLU A 602 -20.44 -13.14 5.56
C GLU A 602 -19.86 -13.52 6.92
N ARG A 603 -19.91 -12.59 7.87
CA ARG A 603 -19.47 -12.79 9.25
C ARG A 603 -20.23 -13.92 9.95
N GLY A 604 -21.47 -14.18 9.57
CA GLY A 604 -22.23 -15.32 10.11
C GLY A 604 -21.69 -16.69 9.69
N LEU A 605 -20.87 -16.75 8.64
CA LEU A 605 -20.29 -18.00 8.12
C LEU A 605 -18.90 -18.30 8.74
N THR A 606 -18.21 -17.29 9.26
CA THR A 606 -16.82 -17.42 9.72
C THR A 606 -16.58 -16.73 11.06
N ASP A 607 -15.84 -17.38 11.97
CA ASP A 607 -15.48 -16.80 13.27
C ASP A 607 -14.42 -15.68 13.16
N TYR A 608 -13.78 -15.56 12.00
CA TYR A 608 -12.70 -14.63 11.68
C TYR A 608 -12.76 -14.20 10.20
N PRO A 609 -12.23 -13.02 9.84
CA PRO A 609 -12.10 -12.60 8.45
C PRO A 609 -11.10 -13.53 7.72
N VAL A 610 -11.53 -14.12 6.62
CA VAL A 610 -10.71 -15.08 5.86
C VAL A 610 -9.66 -14.32 5.04
N GLN A 611 -8.40 -14.73 5.20
CA GLN A 611 -7.26 -14.12 4.49
C GLN A 611 -7.38 -14.23 2.97
N TYR A 612 -7.06 -13.14 2.26
CA TYR A 612 -6.89 -13.17 0.81
C TYR A 612 -5.45 -13.63 0.47
N PRO A 613 -5.25 -14.69 -0.35
CA PRO A 613 -3.94 -15.35 -0.49
C PRO A 613 -2.76 -14.50 -0.97
N THR A 614 -3.03 -13.47 -1.77
CA THR A 614 -1.99 -12.63 -2.40
C THR A 614 -1.99 -11.19 -1.91
N ALA A 615 -2.73 -10.89 -0.83
CA ALA A 615 -2.83 -9.54 -0.28
C ALA A 615 -1.45 -9.02 0.15
N CYS A 616 -1.17 -7.77 -0.19
CA CYS A 616 -0.03 -7.07 0.38
C CYS A 616 -0.17 -6.88 1.89
N SER A 617 0.93 -7.08 2.63
CA SER A 617 0.99 -6.90 4.08
C SER A 617 2.44 -6.70 4.53
N PRO A 618 2.86 -5.48 4.92
CA PRO A 618 2.05 -4.26 5.02
C PRO A 618 1.70 -3.65 3.65
N GLN A 619 0.68 -2.78 3.65
CA GLN A 619 0.29 -1.95 2.51
C GLN A 619 -0.11 -0.55 3.00
N ALA A 620 0.33 0.50 2.31
CA ALA A 620 0.27 1.89 2.73
C ALA A 620 -1.17 2.39 2.99
N TRP A 621 -2.10 2.26 2.03
CA TRP A 621 -3.48 2.74 2.21
C TRP A 621 -4.31 1.90 3.20
N SER A 622 -3.84 0.70 3.53
CA SER A 622 -4.45 -0.19 4.52
C SER A 622 -3.90 0.13 5.91
N ALA A 623 -2.60 0.45 6.00
CA ALA A 623 -1.99 1.04 7.19
C ALA A 623 -2.58 2.43 7.49
N GLY A 624 -2.97 3.21 6.48
CA GLY A 624 -3.68 4.49 6.68
C GLY A 624 -5.13 4.34 7.15
N THR A 625 -5.76 3.16 6.99
CA THR A 625 -7.18 2.97 7.33
C THR A 625 -7.49 3.28 8.80
N PRO A 626 -6.82 2.72 9.82
CA PRO A 626 -7.11 3.05 11.22
C PRO A 626 -6.99 4.54 11.55
N LEU A 627 -6.09 5.25 10.88
CA LEU A 627 -5.88 6.69 11.04
C LEU A 627 -7.06 7.49 10.49
N LEU A 628 -7.56 7.15 9.30
CA LEU A 628 -8.75 7.80 8.76
C LEU A 628 -10.01 7.45 9.56
N LEU A 629 -10.15 6.22 10.06
CA LEU A 629 -11.26 5.86 10.95
C LEU A 629 -11.24 6.69 12.24
N LEU A 630 -10.06 6.97 12.81
CA LEU A 630 -9.91 7.90 13.95
C LEU A 630 -10.37 9.32 13.61
N ARG A 631 -9.97 9.84 12.44
CA ARG A 631 -10.46 11.13 11.94
C ARG A 631 -11.99 11.16 11.85
N VAL A 632 -12.60 10.08 11.33
CA VAL A 632 -14.06 9.95 11.21
C VAL A 632 -14.74 9.91 12.58
N MET A 633 -14.28 9.05 13.50
CA MET A 633 -14.88 8.90 14.83
C MET A 633 -14.76 10.15 15.70
N LEU A 634 -13.70 10.93 15.53
CA LEU A 634 -13.49 12.19 16.24
C LEU A 634 -14.06 13.41 15.50
N GLY A 635 -14.54 13.22 14.27
CA GLY A 635 -15.09 14.28 13.43
C GLY A 635 -14.11 15.43 13.19
N LEU A 636 -12.86 15.11 12.86
CA LEU A 636 -11.80 16.12 12.69
C LEU A 636 -11.91 16.80 11.33
N GLU A 637 -12.18 18.11 11.34
CA GLU A 637 -12.31 18.91 10.12
C GLU A 637 -11.62 20.28 10.24
N PRO A 638 -10.67 20.62 9.33
CA PRO A 638 -10.02 21.93 9.33
C PRO A 638 -10.98 23.03 8.85
N GLN A 639 -11.11 24.10 9.65
CA GLN A 639 -11.91 25.27 9.32
C GLN A 639 -11.17 26.57 9.66
N GLY A 640 -10.61 27.22 8.63
CA GLY A 640 -9.74 28.38 8.83
C GLY A 640 -8.59 28.01 9.76
N GLU A 641 -8.29 28.85 10.75
CA GLU A 641 -7.20 28.64 11.71
C GLU A 641 -7.56 27.69 12.88
N HIS A 642 -8.63 26.89 12.74
CA HIS A 642 -9.13 26.02 13.79
C HIS A 642 -9.37 24.59 13.29
N LEU A 643 -9.27 23.63 14.22
CA LEU A 643 -9.71 22.26 14.03
C LEU A 643 -11.08 22.06 14.69
N ILE A 644 -12.10 21.77 13.90
CA ILE A 644 -13.40 21.34 14.41
C ILE A 644 -13.30 19.89 14.86
N ILE A 645 -13.86 19.60 16.03
CA ILE A 645 -13.88 18.28 16.66
C ILE A 645 -15.33 17.98 17.01
N ASP A 646 -15.93 17.02 16.30
CA ASP A 646 -17.33 16.63 16.45
C ASP A 646 -17.43 15.09 16.61
N PRO A 647 -17.10 14.58 17.81
CA PRO A 647 -16.88 13.16 18.01
C PRO A 647 -18.18 12.36 17.99
N ALA A 648 -18.18 11.29 17.21
CA ALA A 648 -19.21 10.27 17.12
C ALA A 648 -18.58 8.88 17.29
N VAL A 649 -18.17 8.58 18.53
CA VAL A 649 -17.50 7.31 18.86
C VAL A 649 -18.52 6.17 18.95
N PRO A 650 -18.34 5.06 18.20
CA PRO A 650 -19.25 3.93 18.21
C PRO A 650 -19.48 3.33 19.60
N PRO A 651 -20.67 2.75 19.88
CA PRO A 651 -20.94 2.04 21.13
C PRO A 651 -19.87 0.98 21.44
N GLY A 652 -19.49 0.85 22.72
CA GLY A 652 -18.55 -0.18 23.16
C GLY A 652 -17.06 0.14 22.97
N MET A 653 -16.70 1.23 22.28
CA MET A 653 -15.29 1.65 22.15
C MET A 653 -14.76 2.45 23.34
N GLY A 654 -15.62 2.86 24.26
CA GLY A 654 -15.22 3.62 25.45
C GLY A 654 -14.68 5.01 25.09
N ARG A 655 -13.65 5.44 25.81
CA ARG A 655 -12.99 6.73 25.62
C ARG A 655 -11.94 6.67 24.51
N VAL A 656 -11.84 7.73 23.72
CA VAL A 656 -10.83 7.94 22.69
C VAL A 656 -10.27 9.36 22.83
N GLU A 657 -8.98 9.48 23.07
CA GLU A 657 -8.25 10.73 23.26
C GLU A 657 -7.09 10.75 22.27
N LEU A 658 -7.06 11.74 21.39
CA LEU A 658 -5.99 11.95 20.42
C LEU A 658 -5.34 13.29 20.72
N LEU A 659 -4.15 13.24 21.31
CA LEU A 659 -3.41 14.42 21.77
C LEU A 659 -2.39 14.87 20.72
N ASP A 660 -2.05 16.16 20.73
CA ASP A 660 -1.00 16.74 19.86
C ASP A 660 -1.31 16.69 18.35
N ILE A 661 -2.57 16.84 17.93
CA ILE A 661 -2.95 16.83 16.50
C ILE A 661 -2.33 18.03 15.78
N PRO A 662 -1.38 17.82 14.85
CA PRO A 662 -0.72 18.91 14.14
C PRO A 662 -1.64 19.57 13.11
N GLY A 663 -1.40 20.85 12.84
CA GLY A 663 -1.99 21.59 11.73
C GLY A 663 -1.57 23.05 11.77
N ARG A 664 -2.18 23.88 10.92
CA ARG A 664 -1.95 25.34 10.90
C ARG A 664 -2.27 26.03 12.25
N TRP A 665 -3.13 25.41 13.05
CA TRP A 665 -3.43 25.79 14.44
C TRP A 665 -2.32 25.42 15.45
N GLY A 666 -1.19 24.86 15.01
CA GLY A 666 -0.14 24.34 15.88
C GLY A 666 -0.43 22.91 16.33
N ARG A 667 -0.96 22.75 17.54
CA ARG A 667 -1.36 21.44 18.11
C ARG A 667 -2.64 21.58 18.91
N VAL A 668 -3.56 20.63 18.71
CA VAL A 668 -4.86 20.57 19.39
C VAL A 668 -5.13 19.13 19.84
N ASP A 669 -5.84 18.97 20.95
CA ASP A 669 -6.26 17.66 21.45
C ASP A 669 -7.74 17.41 21.09
N ALA A 670 -8.06 16.17 20.74
CA ALA A 670 -9.44 15.73 20.48
C ALA A 670 -9.85 14.62 21.44
N LEU A 671 -11.06 14.74 21.98
CA LEU A 671 -11.61 13.84 22.99
C LEU A 671 -12.99 13.37 22.52
N GLY A 672 -13.21 12.06 22.53
CA GLY A 672 -14.48 11.43 22.23
C GLY A 672 -14.77 10.30 23.22
N ARG A 673 -16.05 9.98 23.42
CA ARG A 673 -16.46 8.83 24.23
C ARG A 673 -17.72 8.21 23.66
N SER A 674 -17.77 6.88 23.65
CA SER A 674 -18.99 6.15 23.32
C SER A 674 -20.09 6.51 24.33
N ARG A 675 -21.25 6.95 23.86
CA ARG A 675 -22.41 7.17 24.74
C ARG A 675 -22.96 5.80 25.16
N THR A 676 -23.22 5.62 26.45
CA THR A 676 -23.95 4.43 26.91
C THR A 676 -25.46 4.69 26.87
N ALA A 677 -26.29 3.64 26.78
CA ALA A 677 -27.76 3.78 26.86
C ALA A 677 -28.24 4.51 28.14
N HIS A 678 -27.42 4.56 29.19
CA HIS A 678 -27.68 5.33 30.41
C HIS A 678 -27.44 6.84 30.28
N ASP A 679 -26.61 7.29 29.33
CA ASP A 679 -26.30 8.72 29.12
C ASP A 679 -27.39 9.43 28.30
N GLU A 680 -28.09 8.72 27.40
CA GLU A 680 -29.18 9.29 26.58
C GLU A 680 -30.39 9.72 27.43
N HIS A 681 -30.67 9.02 28.53
CA HIS A 681 -31.76 9.36 29.45
C HIS A 681 -31.51 10.60 30.31
N ARG A 682 -30.26 11.09 30.40
CA ARG A 682 -29.92 12.31 31.15
C ARG A 682 -30.01 13.58 30.29
N GLY A 683 -29.98 13.47 28.97
CA GLY A 683 -30.05 14.60 28.04
C GLY A 683 -31.44 15.24 27.88
N HIS A 684 -32.51 14.57 28.31
CA HIS A 684 -33.89 15.08 28.24
C HIS A 684 -34.41 15.69 29.55
N ARG A 685 -33.53 15.99 30.50
CA ARG A 685 -33.87 16.77 31.70
C ARG A 685 -32.93 17.96 31.84
N HIS A 686 -33.06 18.96 30.98
CA HIS A 686 -32.78 20.35 31.31
C HIS A 686 -33.59 21.30 30.45
#